data_AF-A0A928FTV2-F1
#
_entry.id   AF-A0A928FTV2-F1
#
_cell.length_a   1.000
_cell.length_b   1.000
_cell.length_c   1.000
_cell.angle_alpha   90.00
_cell.angle_beta   90.00
_cell.angle_gamma   90.00
#
_symmetry.space_group_name_H-M   'P 1'
#
loop_
_entity.id
_entity.type
_entity.pdbx_description
1 polymer ?
#
loop_
_entity_poly.entity_id
_entity_poly.type
_entity_poly.pdbx_seq_one_letter_code
_entity_poly.pdbx_strand_id
1 'polypeptide(L)'
;MKNFAKFFVSVAVLFVGVSCATDSTEDLGQQVVGKGQTTITVSTGTRTSLGDKVDGEYPVYWSEGDQLSLNGVASKSIEIAEDGKTATFTWDGTFDAPYCLAYPASKEGTVTFAAEQEYVPGTFSQNAVPMIGYADVAGVESVQLEYLAGVLQFNITDVDITGETAKLASVVIETVDGSPIAGVFDCDFATGTVKPQAGSLSSIEYSFGEEGMPVEVGTSFHVAVPAGTYDAVKVLFVEANGSTMEKTLKAGVDSAKGPIVKGQVREFSVTYKADKEYIVIKDAASLAAFAEAVKTTPDLEAIVLADVDASSIAADWTPIEGFTGLLRGNGKTISGLTKPLFDDLQCTVTNLTVNSTLVITTTRGGVFANTMSAGKIVNCVAHGSITYQRKSSVPHVGGLIGSLTATTEGLEITGCTNYCNIIIAGDTEGKTDANLYFGGIAGHVKSVVISNCENYGSITFNAIKGSDTARYLNAGGIVGGNTGNPATFIDCTNYGTITTSKDPACSISYVRAAGIIGVTNVASVGHNLTNNGDFSFYAAPRYWCGGIIGHSQSGASTDLANFSNCVNTGSITMSNAGSGVCYIGGCLGCIEANASRVIKDFHNRGNIILNETRASVVSRRMFVGGVIGYVNTGTAISYCSNEGNVIAPYYKYSSDIGTFIGLLCGPRYYHTGLSGTSTTPMISTADHCYIKGTIKRYKVDKSGNDEVEVDTLDKLYMFAFGEQDSYDGDTEPSKYITNCSATDPTVAQEPSTEE
;
A
#
# COMPACT_ATOMS: atom_id res chain seq x y z
N MET A 1 31.45 11.11 -69.00
CA MET A 1 30.84 11.29 -70.33
C MET A 1 30.16 9.99 -70.74
N LYS A 2 28.81 10.03 -70.82
CA LYS A 2 27.88 9.12 -71.54
C LYS A 2 27.84 7.64 -71.09
N ASN A 3 26.72 6.94 -70.98
CA ASN A 3 25.26 7.14 -70.92
C ASN A 3 24.70 5.72 -70.66
N PHE A 4 23.74 5.52 -69.74
CA PHE A 4 22.33 5.13 -70.00
C PHE A 4 22.09 4.11 -71.14
N ALA A 5 21.25 3.07 -71.08
CA ALA A 5 20.41 2.39 -70.07
C ALA A 5 19.64 1.20 -70.74
N LYS A 6 19.04 0.33 -69.90
CA LYS A 6 17.88 -0.61 -70.07
C LYS A 6 18.17 -2.08 -70.51
N PHE A 7 18.02 -3.09 -69.62
CA PHE A 7 16.81 -3.87 -69.16
C PHE A 7 16.36 -4.94 -70.20
N PHE A 8 16.14 -6.26 -69.94
CA PHE A 8 15.48 -7.07 -68.88
C PHE A 8 16.19 -8.47 -68.75
N VAL A 9 16.56 -8.97 -67.55
CA VAL A 9 15.87 -9.92 -66.61
C VAL A 9 16.04 -11.43 -66.92
N SER A 10 16.75 -12.16 -66.03
CA SER A 10 16.20 -13.22 -65.14
C SER A 10 17.27 -14.12 -64.49
N VAL A 11 17.31 -14.04 -63.14
CA VAL A 11 17.49 -15.11 -62.13
C VAL A 11 18.66 -16.09 -62.25
N ALA A 12 19.62 -15.93 -61.34
CA ALA A 12 20.64 -16.90 -60.99
C ALA A 12 20.31 -17.54 -59.63
N VAL A 13 20.30 -18.88 -59.58
CA VAL A 13 20.40 -19.68 -58.34
C VAL A 13 21.72 -20.42 -58.42
N LEU A 14 22.64 -20.13 -57.48
CA LEU A 14 23.90 -20.83 -57.35
C LEU A 14 23.99 -21.45 -55.95
N PHE A 15 24.12 -22.78 -55.93
CA PHE A 15 24.43 -23.63 -54.79
C PHE A 15 25.90 -23.48 -54.36
N VAL A 16 26.15 -23.38 -53.05
CA VAL A 16 27.30 -23.97 -52.33
C VAL A 16 26.80 -24.20 -50.90
N GLY A 17 26.55 -25.43 -50.43
CA GLY A 17 27.57 -26.35 -49.94
C GLY A 17 27.34 -26.57 -48.44
N VAL A 18 26.34 -27.38 -48.10
CA VAL A 18 26.04 -27.84 -46.75
C VAL A 18 27.12 -28.84 -46.32
N SER A 19 27.84 -28.50 -45.25
CA SER A 19 28.73 -29.42 -44.54
C SER A 19 28.07 -29.76 -43.22
N CYS A 20 27.68 -31.03 -43.12
CA CYS A 20 27.04 -31.69 -42.00
C CYS A 20 27.89 -31.58 -40.71
N ALA A 21 27.30 -31.07 -39.64
CA ALA A 21 27.62 -31.51 -38.28
C ALA A 21 26.34 -32.18 -37.77
N THR A 22 26.49 -33.45 -37.48
CA THR A 22 25.47 -34.44 -37.17
C THR A 22 24.61 -34.06 -35.98
N ASP A 23 23.29 -34.11 -36.17
CA ASP A 23 22.33 -34.42 -35.11
C ASP A 23 22.82 -35.66 -34.35
N SER A 24 23.20 -35.48 -33.09
CA SER A 24 23.13 -36.55 -32.10
C SER A 24 21.87 -36.31 -31.28
N THR A 25 20.75 -36.78 -31.83
CA THR A 25 19.59 -37.14 -31.01
C THR A 25 20.02 -38.35 -30.17
N GLU A 26 20.44 -38.10 -28.93
CA GLU A 26 20.40 -39.15 -27.91
C GLU A 26 19.04 -39.11 -27.24
N ASP A 27 18.24 -40.07 -27.68
CA ASP A 27 17.01 -40.57 -27.10
C ASP A 27 17.30 -41.15 -25.70
N LEU A 28 16.74 -40.55 -24.64
CA LEU A 28 16.82 -41.08 -23.28
C LEU A 28 15.48 -40.90 -22.55
N GLY A 29 14.54 -41.77 -22.92
CA GLY A 29 13.73 -42.60 -22.01
C GLY A 29 13.00 -41.93 -20.84
N GLN A 30 11.69 -41.77 -21.01
CA GLN A 30 10.75 -41.82 -19.88
C GLN A 30 10.90 -43.16 -19.14
N GLN A 31 11.23 -43.15 -17.85
CA GLN A 31 10.94 -44.28 -16.97
C GLN A 31 9.89 -43.89 -15.92
N VAL A 32 8.65 -44.34 -16.17
CA VAL A 32 7.67 -44.52 -15.11
C VAL A 32 8.12 -45.73 -14.27
N VAL A 33 8.59 -45.54 -13.05
CA VAL A 33 8.66 -46.67 -12.10
C VAL A 33 8.33 -46.26 -10.66
N GLY A 34 7.04 -46.39 -10.33
CA GLY A 34 6.49 -46.37 -8.98
C GLY A 34 5.07 -45.81 -9.00
N LYS A 35 4.06 -46.57 -8.55
CA LYS A 35 2.67 -46.07 -8.49
C LYS A 35 2.64 -44.77 -7.66
N GLY A 36 2.51 -43.62 -8.32
CA GLY A 36 2.37 -42.31 -7.70
C GLY A 36 3.67 -41.51 -7.54
N GLN A 37 4.62 -41.55 -8.48
CA GLN A 37 5.72 -40.58 -8.57
C GLN A 37 5.80 -39.95 -9.97
N THR A 38 6.15 -38.67 -10.03
CA THR A 38 6.44 -37.90 -11.25
C THR A 38 7.92 -37.53 -11.26
N THR A 39 8.58 -37.69 -12.41
CA THR A 39 10.00 -37.38 -12.61
C THR A 39 10.15 -36.51 -13.84
N ILE A 40 10.94 -35.44 -13.76
CA ILE A 40 11.25 -34.55 -14.88
C ILE A 40 12.77 -34.41 -14.98
N THR A 41 13.32 -34.75 -16.14
CA THR A 41 14.72 -34.52 -16.49
C THR A 41 14.85 -33.16 -17.17
N VAL A 42 15.75 -32.33 -16.65
CA VAL A 42 16.09 -31.03 -17.26
C VAL A 42 17.50 -31.14 -17.84
N SER A 43 17.59 -30.94 -19.16
CA SER A 43 18.85 -30.97 -19.91
C SER A 43 19.45 -29.58 -20.10
N THR A 44 20.65 -29.53 -20.67
CA THR A 44 21.47 -28.33 -20.97
C THR A 44 20.69 -27.06 -21.26
N GLY A 45 21.00 -25.97 -20.56
CA GLY A 45 20.43 -24.64 -20.78
C GLY A 45 20.04 -23.89 -19.50
N THR A 46 20.15 -24.52 -18.33
CA THR A 46 19.46 -24.13 -17.09
C THR A 46 20.46 -24.14 -15.92
N ARG A 47 20.79 -22.96 -15.36
CA ARG A 47 22.04 -22.66 -14.60
C ARG A 47 21.86 -22.67 -13.08
N THR A 48 22.83 -23.21 -12.32
CA THR A 48 23.00 -22.89 -10.88
C THR A 48 24.46 -22.55 -10.46
N SER A 49 25.47 -22.78 -11.31
CA SER A 49 26.88 -22.32 -11.12
C SER A 49 27.69 -22.28 -12.44
N LEU A 50 28.81 -21.55 -12.51
CA LEU A 50 29.75 -21.51 -13.66
C LEU A 50 31.03 -22.34 -13.38
N GLY A 51 31.50 -23.12 -14.37
CA GLY A 51 32.80 -23.80 -14.42
C GLY A 51 33.83 -23.08 -15.29
N ASP A 52 35.03 -23.63 -15.47
CA ASP A 52 36.15 -22.99 -16.18
C ASP A 52 35.91 -22.71 -17.66
N LYS A 53 36.29 -21.53 -18.17
CA LYS A 53 36.05 -21.08 -19.54
C LYS A 53 36.60 -22.06 -20.60
N VAL A 54 35.71 -22.62 -21.43
CA VAL A 54 36.01 -23.45 -22.61
C VAL A 54 35.53 -22.72 -23.86
N ASP A 55 36.40 -22.51 -24.84
CA ASP A 55 36.08 -21.87 -26.14
C ASP A 55 35.40 -20.50 -26.08
N GLY A 56 35.64 -19.75 -25.01
CA GLY A 56 35.05 -18.42 -24.81
C GLY A 56 33.80 -18.41 -23.93
N GLU A 57 33.31 -19.59 -23.53
CA GLU A 57 32.08 -19.79 -22.75
C GLU A 57 32.40 -20.55 -21.46
N TYR A 58 31.71 -20.25 -20.36
CA TYR A 58 31.88 -21.00 -19.11
C TYR A 58 30.89 -22.20 -19.10
N PRO A 59 31.32 -23.47 -18.92
CA PRO A 59 30.45 -24.63 -18.73
C PRO A 59 29.63 -24.46 -17.44
N VAL A 60 28.46 -25.10 -17.33
CA VAL A 60 27.45 -24.80 -16.30
C VAL A 60 26.99 -26.09 -15.61
N TYR A 61 26.73 -26.07 -14.29
CA TYR A 61 26.36 -27.26 -13.51
C TYR A 61 25.18 -27.04 -12.54
N TRP A 62 24.44 -28.12 -12.28
CA TRP A 62 23.49 -28.28 -11.16
C TRP A 62 24.22 -28.60 -9.86
N SER A 63 23.63 -28.26 -8.71
CA SER A 63 24.21 -28.47 -7.39
C SER A 63 23.33 -29.37 -6.51
N GLU A 64 23.95 -30.14 -5.61
CA GLU A 64 23.20 -30.88 -4.61
C GLU A 64 22.31 -29.92 -3.80
N GLY A 65 21.05 -30.32 -3.59
CA GLY A 65 20.08 -29.52 -2.84
C GLY A 65 19.23 -28.55 -3.67
N ASP A 66 19.52 -28.36 -4.96
CA ASP A 66 18.64 -27.60 -5.86
C ASP A 66 17.25 -28.27 -5.93
N GLN A 67 16.17 -27.46 -5.90
CA GLN A 67 14.79 -27.93 -5.99
C GLN A 67 14.00 -27.16 -7.04
N LEU A 68 13.16 -27.88 -7.80
CA LEU A 68 12.15 -27.31 -8.68
C LEU A 68 10.77 -27.44 -8.03
N SER A 69 9.93 -26.44 -8.25
CA SER A 69 8.49 -26.59 -8.04
C SER A 69 7.82 -27.05 -9.32
N LEU A 70 6.88 -27.99 -9.23
CA LEU A 70 5.96 -28.40 -10.28
C LEU A 70 4.54 -28.09 -9.80
N ASN A 71 3.87 -27.14 -10.46
CA ASN A 71 2.54 -26.65 -10.07
C ASN A 71 2.47 -26.28 -8.57
N GLY A 72 3.51 -25.61 -8.08
CA GLY A 72 3.64 -25.18 -6.68
C GLY A 72 4.11 -26.24 -5.69
N VAL A 73 4.40 -27.47 -6.12
CA VAL A 73 4.91 -28.54 -5.25
C VAL A 73 6.42 -28.72 -5.46
N ALA A 74 7.22 -28.59 -4.41
CA ALA A 74 8.68 -28.75 -4.48
C ALA A 74 9.12 -30.22 -4.68
N SER A 75 10.18 -30.42 -5.45
CA SER A 75 10.81 -31.74 -5.69
C SER A 75 11.50 -32.27 -4.44
N LYS A 76 11.48 -33.59 -4.23
CA LYS A 76 12.09 -34.26 -3.07
C LYS A 76 13.59 -34.51 -3.20
N SER A 77 14.03 -34.86 -4.40
CA SER A 77 15.40 -35.24 -4.68
C SER A 77 15.83 -34.78 -6.07
N ILE A 78 17.12 -34.49 -6.18
CA ILE A 78 17.82 -34.20 -7.43
C ILE A 78 18.87 -35.30 -7.66
N GLU A 79 18.89 -35.87 -8.85
CA GLU A 79 19.98 -36.74 -9.32
C GLU A 79 20.73 -36.02 -10.43
N ILE A 80 22.00 -35.69 -10.18
CA ILE A 80 22.85 -34.92 -11.10
C ILE A 80 23.69 -35.92 -11.90
N ALA A 81 23.67 -35.79 -13.21
CA ALA A 81 24.49 -36.62 -14.10
C ALA A 81 25.99 -36.33 -13.90
N GLU A 82 26.86 -37.27 -14.30
CA GLU A 82 28.32 -37.12 -14.16
C GLU A 82 28.89 -35.87 -14.85
N ASP A 83 28.21 -35.39 -15.90
CA ASP A 83 28.60 -34.16 -16.61
C ASP A 83 28.20 -32.89 -15.86
N GLY A 84 27.44 -33.00 -14.76
CA GLY A 84 26.88 -31.92 -13.97
C GLY A 84 25.82 -31.08 -14.68
N LYS A 85 25.56 -31.31 -15.98
CA LYS A 85 24.73 -30.46 -16.85
C LYS A 85 23.29 -30.93 -16.93
N THR A 86 23.05 -32.19 -16.60
CA THR A 86 21.72 -32.79 -16.61
C THR A 86 21.33 -33.16 -15.18
N ALA A 87 20.09 -32.84 -14.81
CA ALA A 87 19.55 -33.22 -13.50
C ALA A 87 18.14 -33.78 -13.63
N THR A 88 17.84 -34.77 -12.79
CA THR A 88 16.54 -35.42 -12.70
C THR A 88 15.88 -35.06 -11.38
N PHE A 89 14.70 -34.45 -11.44
CA PHE A 89 13.93 -34.03 -10.27
C PHE A 89 12.73 -34.96 -10.05
N THR A 90 12.46 -35.31 -8.80
CA THR A 90 11.39 -36.28 -8.45
C THR A 90 10.37 -35.69 -7.48
N TRP A 91 9.09 -35.99 -7.71
CA TRP A 91 7.93 -35.63 -6.88
C TRP A 91 7.10 -36.86 -6.54
N ASP A 92 6.44 -36.83 -5.38
CA ASP A 92 5.39 -37.78 -5.06
C ASP A 92 4.05 -37.27 -5.61
N GLY A 93 3.28 -38.17 -6.21
CA GLY A 93 2.00 -37.90 -6.83
C GLY A 93 2.06 -37.95 -8.35
N THR A 94 0.92 -37.60 -8.96
CA THR A 94 0.77 -37.40 -10.41
C THR A 94 0.21 -36.01 -10.62
N PHE A 95 0.75 -35.30 -11.62
CA PHE A 95 0.38 -33.92 -11.93
C PHE A 95 -0.28 -33.84 -13.30
N ASP A 96 -1.30 -32.98 -13.41
CA ASP A 96 -1.97 -32.68 -14.67
C ASP A 96 -1.36 -31.43 -15.31
N ALA A 97 -1.36 -31.40 -16.65
CA ALA A 97 -0.98 -30.21 -17.41
C ALA A 97 -2.00 -29.06 -17.16
N PRO A 98 -1.57 -27.78 -17.24
CA PRO A 98 -0.23 -27.33 -17.61
C PRO A 98 0.81 -27.63 -16.53
N TYR A 99 2.02 -27.96 -16.96
CA TYR A 99 3.19 -28.15 -16.11
C TYR A 99 3.93 -26.82 -16.00
N CYS A 100 3.82 -26.19 -14.83
CA CYS A 100 4.49 -24.95 -14.46
C CYS A 100 5.68 -25.27 -13.55
N LEU A 101 6.89 -25.22 -14.11
CA LEU A 101 8.13 -25.44 -13.39
C LEU A 101 8.73 -24.11 -12.95
N ALA A 102 9.12 -23.98 -11.68
CA ALA A 102 9.88 -22.82 -11.21
C ALA A 102 11.09 -23.24 -10.37
N TYR A 103 12.22 -22.60 -10.67
CA TYR A 103 13.46 -22.58 -9.90
C TYR A 103 13.71 -21.16 -9.36
N PRO A 104 14.13 -21.00 -8.09
CA PRO A 104 14.03 -21.99 -7.02
C PRO A 104 12.57 -22.42 -6.81
N ALA A 105 12.35 -23.55 -6.14
CA ALA A 105 11.00 -24.01 -5.84
C ALA A 105 10.18 -22.93 -5.11
N SER A 106 9.00 -22.60 -5.65
CA SER A 106 8.14 -21.51 -5.20
C SER A 106 6.68 -21.96 -5.11
N LYS A 107 5.80 -21.07 -4.62
CA LYS A 107 4.35 -21.30 -4.66
C LYS A 107 3.85 -21.26 -6.10
N GLU A 108 2.75 -21.96 -6.35
CA GLU A 108 2.09 -21.95 -7.65
C GLU A 108 1.83 -20.51 -8.13
N GLY A 109 2.17 -20.23 -9.39
CA GLY A 109 1.97 -18.90 -9.98
C GLY A 109 3.00 -17.85 -9.59
N THR A 110 4.05 -18.18 -8.82
CA THR A 110 5.02 -17.19 -8.31
C THR A 110 6.47 -17.57 -8.54
N VAL A 111 7.37 -16.59 -8.51
CA VAL A 111 8.82 -16.76 -8.41
C VAL A 111 9.40 -15.79 -7.38
N THR A 112 10.58 -16.11 -6.82
CA THR A 112 11.25 -15.26 -5.83
C THR A 112 12.62 -14.84 -6.35
N PHE A 113 12.86 -13.53 -6.38
CA PHE A 113 14.20 -12.98 -6.59
C PHE A 113 14.85 -12.71 -5.22
N ALA A 114 16.05 -13.26 -5.01
CA ALA A 114 16.73 -13.19 -3.72
C ALA A 114 17.12 -11.75 -3.36
N ALA A 115 16.66 -11.29 -2.19
CA ALA A 115 17.03 -9.99 -1.63
C ALA A 115 18.45 -9.98 -1.05
N GLU A 116 18.95 -11.15 -0.68
CA GLU A 116 20.31 -11.36 -0.20
C GLU A 116 21.00 -12.37 -1.11
N GLN A 117 22.18 -12.00 -1.58
CA GLN A 117 23.03 -12.81 -2.43
C GLN A 117 24.42 -12.87 -1.80
N GLU A 118 25.11 -13.99 -2.00
CA GLU A 118 26.46 -14.18 -1.48
C GLU A 118 27.49 -14.27 -2.60
N TYR A 119 28.69 -13.79 -2.31
CA TYR A 119 29.81 -13.85 -3.23
C TYR A 119 30.23 -15.29 -3.49
N VAL A 120 30.13 -15.66 -4.76
CA VAL A 120 30.69 -16.92 -5.26
C VAL A 120 31.77 -16.57 -6.28
N PRO A 121 33.04 -16.97 -6.06
CA PRO A 121 34.13 -16.66 -6.98
C PRO A 121 33.81 -17.07 -8.42
N GLY A 122 33.95 -16.14 -9.34
CA GLY A 122 33.76 -16.38 -10.78
C GLY A 122 32.30 -16.58 -11.23
N THR A 123 31.31 -16.48 -10.33
CA THR A 123 29.88 -16.70 -10.66
C THR A 123 28.96 -15.83 -9.78
N PHE A 124 27.66 -16.16 -9.72
CA PHE A 124 26.62 -15.51 -8.93
C PHE A 124 26.11 -16.46 -7.82
N SER A 125 25.41 -15.91 -6.83
CA SER A 125 24.88 -16.67 -5.69
C SER A 125 23.89 -17.77 -6.13
N GLN A 126 23.94 -18.94 -5.49
CA GLN A 126 22.97 -20.01 -5.74
C GLN A 126 21.53 -19.50 -5.51
N ASN A 127 20.56 -19.98 -6.29
CA ASN A 127 19.15 -19.54 -6.25
C ASN A 127 18.89 -18.08 -6.69
N ALA A 128 19.91 -17.27 -6.99
CA ALA A 128 19.73 -15.86 -7.31
C ALA A 128 19.16 -15.58 -8.72
N VAL A 129 19.17 -16.58 -9.60
CA VAL A 129 18.69 -16.47 -10.98
C VAL A 129 17.48 -17.39 -11.18
N PRO A 130 16.25 -16.89 -10.96
CA PRO A 130 15.07 -17.70 -11.16
C PRO A 130 14.89 -18.12 -12.63
N MET A 131 14.38 -19.34 -12.80
CA MET A 131 14.06 -19.91 -14.10
C MET A 131 12.67 -20.53 -14.07
N ILE A 132 11.99 -20.56 -15.21
CA ILE A 132 10.68 -21.18 -15.33
C ILE A 132 10.61 -22.12 -16.53
N GLY A 133 9.77 -23.14 -16.46
CA GLY A 133 9.41 -23.99 -17.58
C GLY A 133 7.90 -24.10 -17.70
N TYR A 134 7.42 -24.25 -18.92
CA TYR A 134 5.99 -24.39 -19.21
C TYR A 134 5.74 -25.43 -20.28
N ALA A 135 4.75 -26.29 -20.05
CA ALA A 135 4.18 -27.18 -21.04
C ALA A 135 2.67 -27.34 -20.82
N ASP A 136 1.87 -27.11 -21.86
CA ASP A 136 0.41 -27.16 -21.82
C ASP A 136 -0.18 -28.54 -22.17
N VAL A 137 0.67 -29.46 -22.60
CA VAL A 137 0.29 -30.81 -23.05
C VAL A 137 0.84 -31.89 -22.11
N ALA A 138 0.01 -32.89 -21.82
CA ALA A 138 0.42 -34.05 -21.04
C ALA A 138 1.44 -34.91 -21.80
N GLY A 139 2.35 -35.56 -21.06
CA GLY A 139 3.32 -36.52 -21.65
C GLY A 139 4.53 -35.91 -22.34
N VAL A 140 4.86 -34.63 -22.06
CA VAL A 140 6.14 -34.04 -22.48
C VAL A 140 7.32 -34.77 -21.84
N GLU A 141 8.29 -35.15 -22.68
CA GLU A 141 9.50 -35.88 -22.27
C GLU A 141 10.58 -34.96 -21.68
N SER A 142 10.52 -33.66 -21.99
CA SER A 142 11.40 -32.63 -21.42
C SER A 142 10.70 -31.27 -21.40
N VAL A 143 11.06 -30.42 -20.44
CA VAL A 143 10.63 -29.02 -20.38
C VAL A 143 11.88 -28.15 -20.33
N GLN A 144 11.99 -27.21 -21.27
CA GLN A 144 13.06 -26.22 -21.30
C GLN A 144 12.79 -25.15 -20.23
N LEU A 145 13.81 -24.77 -19.45
CA LEU A 145 13.69 -23.63 -18.55
C LEU A 145 14.23 -22.35 -19.20
N GLU A 146 13.52 -21.25 -19.01
CA GLU A 146 13.87 -19.91 -19.41
C GLU A 146 14.25 -19.08 -18.18
N TYR A 147 15.30 -18.25 -18.31
CA TYR A 147 15.69 -17.29 -17.28
C TYR A 147 14.65 -16.18 -17.12
N LEU A 148 14.45 -15.74 -15.88
CA LEU A 148 13.70 -14.53 -15.58
C LEU A 148 14.61 -13.36 -15.18
N ALA A 149 15.87 -13.64 -14.82
CA ALA A 149 16.86 -12.66 -14.41
C ALA A 149 17.92 -12.40 -15.51
N GLY A 150 18.52 -11.21 -15.47
CA GLY A 150 19.83 -10.94 -16.05
C GLY A 150 20.89 -10.84 -14.95
N VAL A 151 22.17 -10.88 -15.33
CA VAL A 151 23.29 -10.79 -14.39
C VAL A 151 24.07 -9.51 -14.62
N LEU A 152 24.34 -8.75 -13.56
CA LEU A 152 25.20 -7.57 -13.57
C LEU A 152 26.60 -7.99 -13.13
N GLN A 153 27.58 -7.86 -14.01
CA GLN A 153 28.99 -8.08 -13.67
C GLN A 153 29.67 -6.73 -13.41
N PHE A 154 30.19 -6.54 -12.21
CA PHE A 154 30.96 -5.36 -11.85
C PHE A 154 32.44 -5.69 -11.89
N ASN A 155 33.19 -4.93 -12.67
CA ASN A 155 34.64 -5.08 -12.82
C ASN A 155 35.32 -3.83 -12.25
N ILE A 156 36.12 -3.98 -11.19
CA ILE A 156 36.94 -2.89 -10.66
C ILE A 156 38.08 -2.63 -11.64
N THR A 157 38.02 -1.51 -12.36
CA THR A 157 38.97 -1.16 -13.42
C THR A 157 39.99 -0.11 -13.00
N ASP A 158 39.71 0.60 -11.91
CA ASP A 158 40.57 1.65 -11.38
C ASP A 158 40.29 1.81 -9.87
N VAL A 159 41.31 2.14 -9.08
CA VAL A 159 41.20 2.28 -7.62
C VAL A 159 41.95 3.55 -7.20
N ASP A 160 41.20 4.54 -6.74
CA ASP A 160 41.68 5.85 -6.26
C ASP A 160 41.39 5.97 -4.74
N ILE A 161 42.21 5.30 -3.94
CA ILE A 161 42.15 5.34 -2.46
C ILE A 161 43.51 5.74 -1.87
N THR A 162 43.50 6.51 -0.78
CA THR A 162 44.69 6.83 0.00
C THR A 162 44.66 6.06 1.33
N GLY A 163 45.40 4.96 1.47
CA GLY A 163 45.38 4.17 2.72
C GLY A 163 45.72 2.68 2.55
N GLU A 164 45.44 1.88 3.58
CA GLU A 164 45.49 0.41 3.52
C GLU A 164 44.49 -0.14 2.49
N THR A 165 44.72 -1.36 2.00
CA THR A 165 43.85 -2.02 1.02
C THR A 165 42.45 -2.21 1.61
N ALA A 166 41.47 -1.45 1.09
CA ALA A 166 40.08 -1.59 1.46
C ALA A 166 39.57 -3.00 1.11
N LYS A 167 38.78 -3.58 2.00
CA LYS A 167 38.01 -4.80 1.75
C LYS A 167 36.53 -4.47 1.81
N LEU A 168 35.78 -4.94 0.83
CA LEU A 168 34.33 -4.84 0.81
C LEU A 168 33.74 -5.94 1.68
N ALA A 169 32.87 -5.58 2.61
CA ALA A 169 32.01 -6.53 3.31
C ALA A 169 30.77 -6.87 2.49
N SER A 170 30.16 -5.87 1.83
CA SER A 170 29.01 -6.09 0.96
C SER A 170 28.89 -5.02 -0.13
N VAL A 171 27.98 -5.25 -1.07
CA VAL A 171 27.48 -4.27 -2.04
C VAL A 171 25.96 -4.25 -1.97
N VAL A 172 25.36 -3.06 -1.95
CA VAL A 172 23.91 -2.89 -2.07
C VAL A 172 23.58 -2.31 -3.43
N ILE A 173 22.70 -2.98 -4.16
CA ILE A 173 22.17 -2.55 -5.45
C ILE A 173 20.76 -2.02 -5.22
N GLU A 174 20.48 -0.77 -5.61
CA GLU A 174 19.17 -0.13 -5.43
C GLU A 174 18.70 0.54 -6.72
N THR A 175 17.46 0.34 -7.14
CA THR A 175 16.89 1.08 -8.27
C THR A 175 16.55 2.51 -7.87
N VAL A 176 16.89 3.48 -8.73
CA VAL A 176 16.66 4.91 -8.44
C VAL A 176 15.19 5.31 -8.51
N ASP A 177 14.41 4.67 -9.38
CA ASP A 177 12.98 4.90 -9.55
C ASP A 177 12.12 4.17 -8.50
N GLY A 178 12.74 3.39 -7.62
CA GLY A 178 12.06 2.56 -6.63
C GLY A 178 11.41 1.29 -7.20
N SER A 179 11.68 0.94 -8.45
CA SER A 179 11.19 -0.29 -9.08
C SER A 179 11.63 -1.54 -8.32
N PRO A 180 10.74 -2.49 -8.00
CA PRO A 180 11.15 -3.70 -7.29
C PRO A 180 12.11 -4.58 -8.10
N ILE A 181 13.19 -5.02 -7.44
CA ILE A 181 14.21 -5.93 -7.97
C ILE A 181 14.45 -7.18 -7.11
N ALA A 182 13.77 -7.30 -5.96
CA ALA A 182 13.83 -8.48 -5.10
C ALA A 182 12.48 -8.75 -4.42
N GLY A 183 12.30 -9.96 -3.91
CA GLY A 183 11.05 -10.42 -3.28
C GLY A 183 10.23 -11.34 -4.18
N VAL A 184 8.93 -11.45 -3.89
CA VAL A 184 8.01 -12.37 -4.57
C VAL A 184 7.32 -11.67 -5.74
N PHE A 185 7.31 -12.34 -6.89
CA PHE A 185 6.68 -11.85 -8.11
C PHE A 185 5.63 -12.85 -8.57
N ASP A 186 4.47 -12.35 -8.99
CA ASP A 186 3.51 -13.13 -9.77
C ASP A 186 4.13 -13.43 -11.14
N CYS A 187 4.02 -14.68 -11.59
CA CYS A 187 4.62 -15.14 -12.83
C CYS A 187 3.57 -15.77 -13.74
N ASP A 188 3.50 -15.28 -14.97
CA ASP A 188 2.84 -15.98 -16.06
C ASP A 188 3.86 -16.95 -16.69
N PHE A 189 3.70 -18.24 -16.40
CA PHE A 189 4.62 -19.28 -16.85
C PHE A 189 4.59 -19.49 -18.37
N ALA A 190 3.47 -19.19 -19.03
CA ALA A 190 3.34 -19.37 -20.47
C ALA A 190 4.10 -18.27 -21.25
N THR A 191 4.14 -17.05 -20.70
CA THR A 191 4.82 -15.90 -21.34
C THR A 191 6.17 -15.55 -20.71
N GLY A 192 6.46 -16.09 -19.52
CA GLY A 192 7.61 -15.73 -18.70
C GLY A 192 7.63 -14.27 -18.27
N THR A 193 6.47 -13.64 -18.14
CA THR A 193 6.35 -12.29 -17.60
C THR A 193 6.19 -12.33 -16.09
N VAL A 194 6.77 -11.34 -15.40
CA VAL A 194 6.72 -11.23 -13.94
C VAL A 194 6.18 -9.87 -13.51
N LYS A 195 5.44 -9.84 -12.40
CA LYS A 195 4.93 -8.62 -11.76
C LYS A 195 5.20 -8.67 -10.26
N PRO A 196 5.77 -7.61 -9.66
CA PRO A 196 6.09 -7.62 -8.23
C PRO A 196 4.82 -7.69 -7.37
N GLN A 197 4.84 -8.50 -6.31
CA GLN A 197 3.82 -8.48 -5.28
C GLN A 197 4.08 -7.36 -4.26
N ALA A 198 3.07 -7.00 -3.48
CA ALA A 198 3.21 -6.06 -2.37
C ALA A 198 4.32 -6.53 -1.40
N GLY A 199 5.19 -5.60 -0.98
CA GLY A 199 6.35 -5.91 -0.13
C GLY A 199 7.62 -6.32 -0.90
N SER A 200 7.58 -6.38 -2.24
CA SER A 200 8.80 -6.52 -3.05
C SER A 200 9.73 -5.32 -2.86
N LEU A 201 11.03 -5.58 -2.84
CA LEU A 201 12.06 -4.61 -2.46
C LEU A 201 12.71 -3.99 -3.69
N SER A 202 13.07 -2.71 -3.60
CA SER A 202 13.83 -1.98 -4.63
C SER A 202 15.34 -2.13 -4.47
N SER A 203 15.81 -3.04 -3.59
CA SER A 203 17.22 -3.28 -3.33
C SER A 203 17.59 -4.76 -3.16
N ILE A 204 18.85 -5.08 -3.45
CA ILE A 204 19.52 -6.37 -3.21
C ILE A 204 20.80 -6.09 -2.42
N GLU A 205 21.04 -6.91 -1.39
CA GLU A 205 22.32 -6.95 -0.67
C GLU A 205 23.17 -8.13 -1.15
N TYR A 206 24.42 -7.85 -1.52
CA TYR A 206 25.40 -8.82 -1.99
C TYR A 206 26.57 -8.89 -1.00
N SER A 207 26.64 -9.96 -0.21
CA SER A 207 27.66 -10.15 0.83
C SER A 207 28.93 -10.78 0.27
N PHE A 208 30.11 -10.29 0.69
CA PHE A 208 31.41 -10.90 0.39
C PHE A 208 31.88 -11.89 1.48
N GLY A 209 31.03 -12.22 2.46
CA GLY A 209 31.37 -13.06 3.59
C GLY A 209 32.33 -12.40 4.59
N GLU A 210 32.74 -13.15 5.62
CA GLU A 210 33.57 -12.62 6.72
C GLU A 210 34.95 -12.13 6.27
N GLU A 211 35.54 -12.77 5.26
CA GLU A 211 36.88 -12.38 4.77
C GLU A 211 36.88 -11.06 3.99
N GLY A 212 35.70 -10.66 3.48
CA GLY A 212 35.50 -9.55 2.56
C GLY A 212 36.21 -9.73 1.22
N MET A 213 35.91 -8.85 0.26
CA MET A 213 36.56 -8.85 -1.04
C MET A 213 37.56 -7.69 -1.18
N PRO A 214 38.82 -7.95 -1.54
CA PRO A 214 39.80 -6.89 -1.78
C PRO A 214 39.34 -5.92 -2.87
N VAL A 215 39.57 -4.61 -2.65
CA VAL A 215 39.33 -3.57 -3.66
C VAL A 215 40.60 -3.41 -4.51
N GLU A 216 40.74 -4.24 -5.54
CA GLU A 216 41.90 -4.21 -6.45
C GLU A 216 41.47 -4.22 -7.92
N VAL A 217 42.26 -3.60 -8.79
CA VAL A 217 42.03 -3.62 -10.24
C VAL A 217 42.02 -5.07 -10.74
N GLY A 218 40.98 -5.44 -11.49
CA GLY A 218 40.74 -6.80 -11.97
C GLY A 218 39.79 -7.62 -11.11
N THR A 219 39.42 -7.13 -9.92
CA THR A 219 38.39 -7.75 -9.09
C THR A 219 37.03 -7.66 -9.78
N SER A 220 36.26 -8.74 -9.75
CA SER A 220 34.91 -8.75 -10.31
C SER A 220 33.93 -9.59 -9.51
N PHE A 221 32.66 -9.23 -9.58
CA PHE A 221 31.56 -9.93 -8.92
C PHE A 221 30.26 -9.83 -9.72
N HIS A 222 29.33 -10.74 -9.49
CA HIS A 222 28.11 -10.90 -10.28
C HIS A 222 26.87 -10.83 -9.40
N VAL A 223 25.93 -9.95 -9.72
CA VAL A 223 24.66 -9.83 -9.00
C VAL A 223 23.51 -10.08 -9.95
N ALA A 224 22.61 -11.00 -9.60
CA ALA A 224 21.43 -11.29 -10.39
C ALA A 224 20.30 -10.29 -10.07
N VAL A 225 19.60 -9.82 -11.10
CA VAL A 225 18.45 -8.91 -10.97
C VAL A 225 17.38 -9.31 -11.99
N PRO A 226 16.08 -9.02 -11.75
CA PRO A 226 15.04 -9.32 -12.73
C PRO A 226 15.34 -8.66 -14.08
N ALA A 227 15.02 -9.36 -15.16
CA ALA A 227 15.12 -8.79 -16.50
C ALA A 227 14.06 -7.70 -16.68
N GLY A 228 14.44 -6.57 -17.28
CA GLY A 228 13.56 -5.42 -17.38
C GLY A 228 14.27 -4.14 -17.78
N THR A 229 13.49 -3.07 -17.87
CA THR A 229 13.97 -1.70 -18.07
C THR A 229 13.87 -0.96 -16.75
N TYR A 230 14.95 -0.29 -16.36
CA TYR A 230 15.06 0.48 -15.12
C TYR A 230 15.67 1.84 -15.46
N ASP A 231 15.29 2.90 -14.73
CA ASP A 231 15.79 4.26 -14.98
C ASP A 231 17.25 4.47 -14.56
N ALA A 232 17.64 3.89 -13.41
CA ALA A 232 19.01 3.85 -12.91
C ALA A 232 19.19 2.86 -11.77
N VAL A 233 20.44 2.45 -11.55
CA VAL A 233 20.81 1.56 -10.44
C VAL A 233 21.94 2.19 -9.65
N LYS A 234 21.70 2.46 -8.37
CA LYS A 234 22.75 2.82 -7.41
C LYS A 234 23.46 1.57 -6.92
N VAL A 235 24.78 1.65 -6.83
CA VAL A 235 25.63 0.60 -6.26
C VAL A 235 26.38 1.22 -5.08
N LEU A 236 26.02 0.80 -3.88
CA LEU A 236 26.68 1.19 -2.65
C LEU A 236 27.67 0.09 -2.26
N PHE A 237 28.95 0.42 -2.25
CA PHE A 237 30.02 -0.43 -1.75
C PHE A 237 30.13 -0.22 -0.24
N VAL A 238 30.14 -1.31 0.53
CA VAL A 238 30.30 -1.28 1.99
C VAL A 238 31.62 -1.92 2.35
N GLU A 239 32.51 -1.16 2.98
CA GLU A 239 33.80 -1.63 3.46
C GLU A 239 33.65 -2.39 4.80
N ALA A 240 34.58 -3.30 5.07
CA ALA A 240 34.60 -4.11 6.30
C ALA A 240 34.79 -3.29 7.59
N ASN A 241 35.38 -2.10 7.49
CA ASN A 241 35.50 -1.14 8.59
C ASN A 241 34.18 -0.38 8.88
N GLY A 242 33.13 -0.59 8.08
CA GLY A 242 31.84 0.10 8.19
C GLY A 242 31.76 1.43 7.44
N SER A 243 32.84 1.89 6.80
CA SER A 243 32.78 2.95 5.80
C SER A 243 32.06 2.42 4.56
N THR A 244 31.48 3.31 3.78
CA THR A 244 30.80 2.94 2.54
C THR A 244 31.12 3.97 1.46
N MET A 245 30.81 3.65 0.22
CA MET A 245 30.97 4.50 -0.94
C MET A 245 29.82 4.26 -1.91
N GLU A 246 29.07 5.30 -2.28
CA GLU A 246 28.01 5.17 -3.28
C GLU A 246 28.50 5.59 -4.66
N LYS A 247 28.30 4.69 -5.60
CA LYS A 247 28.41 4.99 -7.02
C LYS A 247 27.03 4.87 -7.65
N THR A 248 26.47 6.00 -8.07
CA THR A 248 25.27 5.95 -8.93
C THR A 248 25.68 5.52 -10.33
N LEU A 249 25.19 4.37 -10.77
CA LEU A 249 25.24 3.97 -12.17
C LEU A 249 23.89 4.37 -12.78
N LYS A 250 23.85 5.52 -13.48
CA LYS A 250 22.66 5.88 -14.26
C LYS A 250 22.30 4.70 -15.17
N ALA A 251 21.03 4.37 -15.40
CA ALA A 251 20.66 3.39 -16.42
C ALA A 251 20.33 4.15 -17.71
N GLY A 252 21.38 4.52 -18.42
CA GLY A 252 21.84 3.63 -19.46
C GLY A 252 23.23 3.17 -19.02
N VAL A 253 23.86 2.17 -19.58
CA VAL A 253 24.65 2.53 -20.75
C VAL A 253 25.08 4.01 -20.85
N ASP A 254 26.27 4.25 -21.34
CA ASP A 254 26.48 5.16 -22.47
C ASP A 254 25.34 5.19 -23.53
N SER A 255 24.06 5.50 -23.23
CA SER A 255 22.86 5.48 -24.10
C SER A 255 22.69 4.35 -25.15
N ALA A 256 23.53 3.30 -25.17
CA ALA A 256 23.80 2.43 -26.32
C ALA A 256 23.64 0.89 -26.10
N LYS A 257 23.30 0.38 -24.91
CA LYS A 257 23.27 -1.07 -24.52
C LYS A 257 21.91 -1.58 -24.01
N GLY A 258 20.82 -0.78 -24.00
CA GLY A 258 19.45 -1.29 -23.81
C GLY A 258 19.06 -1.83 -22.40
N PRO A 259 17.98 -2.64 -22.29
CA PRO A 259 17.43 -3.20 -21.05
C PRO A 259 18.29 -4.34 -20.46
N ILE A 260 17.97 -4.80 -19.24
CA ILE A 260 18.54 -6.02 -18.67
C ILE A 260 17.82 -7.22 -19.31
N VAL A 261 18.58 -8.09 -19.97
CA VAL A 261 18.02 -9.18 -20.78
C VAL A 261 18.14 -10.51 -20.03
N LYS A 262 17.07 -11.30 -20.09
CA LYS A 262 16.98 -12.66 -19.53
C LYS A 262 18.18 -13.51 -19.94
N GLY A 263 18.85 -14.11 -18.97
CA GLY A 263 19.97 -15.03 -19.19
C GLY A 263 21.24 -14.40 -19.74
N GLN A 264 21.33 -13.07 -19.82
CA GLN A 264 22.52 -12.37 -20.29
C GLN A 264 23.31 -11.72 -19.15
N VAL A 265 24.64 -11.67 -19.31
CA VAL A 265 25.54 -10.94 -18.41
C VAL A 265 25.77 -9.54 -18.97
N ARG A 266 25.68 -8.54 -18.12
CA ARG A 266 25.90 -7.14 -18.43
C ARG A 266 27.06 -6.61 -17.62
N GLU A 267 28.14 -6.25 -18.31
CA GLU A 267 29.37 -5.78 -17.70
C GLU A 267 29.36 -4.27 -17.43
N PHE A 268 29.88 -3.91 -16.25
CA PHE A 268 30.09 -2.55 -15.76
C PHE A 268 31.53 -2.35 -15.31
N SER A 269 32.15 -1.26 -15.74
CA SER A 269 33.47 -0.84 -15.26
C SER A 269 33.32 0.09 -14.06
N VAL A 270 34.00 -0.24 -12.97
CA VAL A 270 33.96 0.47 -11.71
C VAL A 270 35.34 1.06 -11.43
N THR A 271 35.47 2.38 -11.58
CA THR A 271 36.45 3.15 -10.80
C THR A 271 35.97 3.20 -9.36
N TYR A 272 36.73 2.60 -8.45
CA TYR A 272 36.53 2.71 -7.01
C TYR A 272 37.25 3.95 -6.51
N LYS A 273 36.50 4.90 -5.98
CA LYS A 273 37.04 6.10 -5.35
C LYS A 273 36.23 6.38 -4.10
N ALA A 274 36.87 6.58 -2.96
CA ALA A 274 36.17 6.85 -1.71
C ALA A 274 35.49 8.24 -1.77
N ASP A 275 34.27 8.30 -2.29
CA ASP A 275 33.61 9.55 -2.65
C ASP A 275 32.52 10.00 -1.64
N LYS A 276 32.06 9.13 -0.71
CA LYS A 276 31.11 9.53 0.35
C LYS A 276 30.98 8.49 1.47
N GLU A 277 31.30 8.84 2.71
CA GLU A 277 31.10 7.99 3.90
C GLU A 277 29.62 7.94 4.32
N TYR A 278 29.10 6.74 4.62
CA TYR A 278 27.77 6.55 5.21
C TYR A 278 27.93 5.95 6.59
N ILE A 279 26.97 6.22 7.46
CA ILE A 279 26.87 5.54 8.74
C ILE A 279 26.17 4.20 8.54
N VAL A 280 26.90 3.10 8.79
CA VAL A 280 26.34 1.74 8.78
C VAL A 280 25.70 1.43 10.12
N ILE A 281 24.43 1.02 10.07
CA ILE A 281 23.65 0.57 11.21
C ILE A 281 23.44 -0.93 11.08
N LYS A 282 23.95 -1.70 12.04
CA LYS A 282 23.91 -3.17 12.06
C LYS A 282 23.51 -3.78 13.41
N ASP A 283 23.42 -2.95 14.43
CA ASP A 283 23.08 -3.32 15.80
C ASP A 283 22.62 -2.08 16.59
N ALA A 284 22.21 -2.28 17.85
CA ALA A 284 21.77 -1.17 18.71
C ALA A 284 22.87 -0.13 18.97
N ALA A 285 24.14 -0.56 19.03
CA ALA A 285 25.25 0.34 19.32
C ALA A 285 25.52 1.30 18.15
N SER A 286 25.49 0.80 16.93
CA SER A 286 25.61 1.60 15.70
C SER A 286 24.39 2.49 15.47
N LEU A 287 23.18 2.06 15.86
CA LEU A 287 21.99 2.93 15.86
C LEU A 287 22.15 4.12 16.83
N ALA A 288 22.67 3.87 18.04
CA ALA A 288 22.97 4.94 19.00
C ALA A 288 24.07 5.88 18.48
N ALA A 289 25.12 5.33 17.85
CA ALA A 289 26.19 6.12 17.25
C ALA A 289 25.67 7.01 16.11
N PHE A 290 24.76 6.50 15.27
CA PHE A 290 24.07 7.28 14.24
C PHE A 290 23.33 8.47 14.85
N ALA A 291 22.53 8.25 15.91
CA ALA A 291 21.80 9.31 16.59
C ALA A 291 22.73 10.42 17.14
N GLU A 292 23.92 10.07 17.62
CA GLU A 292 24.93 11.06 18.05
C GLU A 292 25.58 11.79 16.87
N ALA A 293 25.91 11.08 15.78
CA ALA A 293 26.54 11.66 14.59
C ALA A 293 25.67 12.73 13.92
N VAL A 294 24.34 12.53 13.90
CA VAL A 294 23.37 13.51 13.39
C VAL A 294 23.52 14.88 14.05
N LYS A 295 23.87 14.94 15.33
CA LYS A 295 23.99 16.21 16.07
C LYS A 295 25.10 17.10 15.53
N THR A 296 26.13 16.51 14.92
CA THR A 296 27.26 17.23 14.32
C THR A 296 27.19 17.32 12.81
N THR A 297 26.53 16.36 12.16
CA THR A 297 26.47 16.25 10.69
C THR A 297 25.05 15.86 10.26
N PRO A 298 24.11 16.82 10.23
CA PRO A 298 22.68 16.53 10.04
C PRO A 298 22.31 16.02 8.63
N ASP A 299 23.14 16.30 7.62
CA ASP A 299 22.94 15.91 6.22
C ASP A 299 23.68 14.62 5.83
N LEU A 300 24.21 13.88 6.81
CA LEU A 300 24.87 12.60 6.56
C LEU A 300 23.92 11.56 5.95
N GLU A 301 24.47 10.51 5.34
CA GLU A 301 23.67 9.38 4.86
C GLU A 301 23.93 8.16 5.73
N ALA A 302 22.88 7.35 5.95
CA ALA A 302 22.95 6.14 6.75
C ALA A 302 22.25 4.98 6.03
N ILE A 303 22.72 3.76 6.30
CA ILE A 303 22.13 2.53 5.80
C ILE A 303 22.00 1.49 6.92
N VAL A 304 20.87 0.80 6.96
CA VAL A 304 20.63 -0.35 7.84
C VAL A 304 20.97 -1.63 7.08
N LEU A 305 21.91 -2.44 7.57
CA LEU A 305 22.34 -3.67 6.89
C LEU A 305 21.89 -4.95 7.61
N ALA A 306 21.41 -4.84 8.85
CA ALA A 306 20.88 -5.97 9.59
C ALA A 306 19.63 -5.54 10.35
N ASP A 307 18.79 -6.50 10.71
CA ASP A 307 17.72 -6.26 11.66
C ASP A 307 18.33 -5.85 13.02
N VAL A 308 17.84 -4.74 13.57
CA VAL A 308 18.35 -4.12 14.79
C VAL A 308 17.34 -4.28 15.91
N ASP A 309 17.67 -5.10 16.92
CA ASP A 309 16.98 -5.05 18.21
C ASP A 309 17.57 -3.95 19.10
N ALA A 310 16.86 -2.81 19.19
CA ALA A 310 17.23 -1.66 19.98
C ALA A 310 16.72 -1.72 21.44
N SER A 311 16.21 -2.86 21.90
CA SER A 311 15.71 -3.03 23.28
C SER A 311 16.74 -2.69 24.36
N SER A 312 18.03 -2.91 24.08
CA SER A 312 19.15 -2.59 24.97
C SER A 312 19.38 -1.08 25.18
N ILE A 313 18.94 -0.24 24.25
CA ILE A 313 19.08 1.23 24.32
C ILE A 313 17.73 1.94 24.56
N ALA A 314 16.63 1.19 24.62
CA ALA A 314 15.28 1.76 24.55
C ALA A 314 14.91 2.69 25.72
N ALA A 315 15.46 2.47 26.91
CA ALA A 315 15.21 3.32 28.08
C ALA A 315 15.82 4.73 27.92
N ASP A 316 17.03 4.79 27.37
CA ASP A 316 17.82 6.01 27.20
C ASP A 316 17.65 6.62 25.80
N TRP A 317 16.97 5.91 24.88
CA TRP A 317 16.71 6.39 23.54
C TRP A 317 16.07 7.76 23.57
N THR A 318 16.66 8.70 22.85
CA THR A 318 16.10 10.01 22.58
C THR A 318 15.81 10.07 21.09
N PRO A 319 14.56 10.29 20.67
CA PRO A 319 14.21 10.34 19.26
C PRO A 319 15.11 11.33 18.51
N ILE A 320 15.57 10.94 17.33
CA ILE A 320 16.56 11.69 16.55
C ILE A 320 15.94 13.02 16.08
N GLU A 321 16.64 14.12 16.31
CA GLU A 321 16.21 15.47 15.93
C GLU A 321 17.24 16.10 14.97
N GLY A 322 16.76 16.90 14.01
CA GLY A 322 17.62 17.67 13.11
C GLY A 322 18.25 16.87 11.96
N PHE A 323 17.92 15.60 11.80
CA PHE A 323 18.41 14.80 10.67
C PHE A 323 17.72 15.23 9.36
N THR A 324 18.51 15.73 8.40
CA THR A 324 18.06 16.19 7.08
C THR A 324 18.59 15.34 5.93
N GLY A 325 19.42 14.34 6.23
CA GLY A 325 20.03 13.47 5.24
C GLY A 325 19.11 12.35 4.74
N LEU A 326 19.70 11.19 4.47
CA LEU A 326 19.01 10.02 3.91
C LEU A 326 19.28 8.78 4.77
N LEU A 327 18.21 8.14 5.26
CA LEU A 327 18.28 6.84 5.94
C LEU A 327 17.70 5.76 5.02
N ARG A 328 18.55 4.87 4.53
CA ARG A 328 18.17 3.68 3.77
C ARG A 328 17.95 2.52 4.72
N GLY A 329 16.73 2.02 4.81
CA GLY A 329 16.39 0.85 5.61
C GLY A 329 16.80 -0.48 4.99
N ASN A 330 17.02 -0.52 3.66
CA ASN A 330 17.43 -1.72 2.91
C ASN A 330 16.55 -2.96 3.17
N GLY A 331 15.24 -2.76 3.38
CA GLY A 331 14.28 -3.82 3.72
C GLY A 331 14.40 -4.36 5.14
N LYS A 332 15.33 -3.86 5.96
CA LYS A 332 15.60 -4.32 7.33
C LYS A 332 14.66 -3.68 8.34
N THR A 333 14.67 -4.23 9.55
CA THR A 333 13.82 -3.83 10.67
C THR A 333 14.61 -3.20 11.80
N ILE A 334 14.13 -2.09 12.35
CA ILE A 334 14.52 -1.58 13.67
C ILE A 334 13.39 -1.89 14.65
N SER A 335 13.67 -2.67 15.69
CA SER A 335 12.69 -3.08 16.70
C SER A 335 13.08 -2.69 18.13
N GLY A 336 12.15 -2.81 19.07
CA GLY A 336 12.45 -2.75 20.50
C GLY A 336 12.50 -1.33 21.10
N LEU A 337 12.34 -0.28 20.30
CA LEU A 337 12.24 1.08 20.81
C LEU A 337 10.92 1.30 21.58
N THR A 338 10.96 2.15 22.61
CA THR A 338 9.79 2.57 23.40
C THR A 338 9.38 4.03 23.16
N LYS A 339 10.15 4.74 22.33
CA LYS A 339 9.87 6.07 21.79
C LYS A 339 10.06 6.03 20.27
N PRO A 340 9.53 7.00 19.51
CA PRO A 340 9.72 7.05 18.05
C PRO A 340 11.19 7.06 17.64
N LEU A 341 11.45 6.68 16.38
CA LEU A 341 12.80 6.74 15.80
C LEU A 341 13.30 8.20 15.69
N PHE A 342 12.45 9.10 15.20
CA PHE A 342 12.71 10.53 15.07
C PHE A 342 11.79 11.36 15.97
N ASP A 343 12.25 12.50 16.46
CA ASP A 343 11.32 13.48 17.06
C ASP A 343 10.57 14.21 15.94
N ASP A 344 11.32 14.94 15.12
CA ASP A 344 10.85 15.60 13.93
C ASP A 344 11.59 15.07 12.69
N LEU A 345 10.85 14.44 11.80
CA LEU A 345 11.37 13.92 10.54
C LEU A 345 11.54 15.08 9.56
N GLN A 346 12.80 15.27 9.14
CA GLN A 346 13.22 16.26 8.13
C GLN A 346 14.07 15.61 7.02
N CYS A 347 14.22 14.30 7.06
CA CYS A 347 15.06 13.49 6.18
C CYS A 347 14.21 12.70 5.17
N THR A 348 14.89 12.03 4.24
CA THR A 348 14.25 10.95 3.47
C THR A 348 14.52 9.61 4.16
N VAL A 349 13.48 8.82 4.36
CA VAL A 349 13.58 7.43 4.85
C VAL A 349 13.01 6.50 3.80
N THR A 350 13.78 5.50 3.38
CA THR A 350 13.36 4.52 2.36
C THR A 350 13.43 3.09 2.90
N ASN A 351 12.49 2.22 2.49
CA ASN A 351 12.60 0.77 2.65
C ASN A 351 12.93 0.30 4.08
N LEU A 352 12.36 0.96 5.11
CA LEU A 352 12.63 0.63 6.51
C LEU A 352 11.38 0.08 7.18
N THR A 353 11.53 -0.98 7.96
CA THR A 353 10.50 -1.41 8.91
C THR A 353 10.85 -0.91 10.32
N VAL A 354 9.88 -0.29 11.00
CA VAL A 354 10.00 0.04 12.43
C VAL A 354 8.96 -0.76 13.21
N ASN A 355 9.40 -1.63 14.11
CA ASN A 355 8.56 -2.49 14.95
C ASN A 355 8.70 -2.12 16.43
N SER A 356 7.86 -1.20 16.89
CA SER A 356 8.01 -0.57 18.21
C SER A 356 6.68 -0.51 18.95
N THR A 357 6.76 -0.67 20.28
CA THR A 357 5.61 -0.49 21.17
C THR A 357 5.78 0.81 21.93
N LEU A 358 4.93 1.79 21.61
CA LEU A 358 5.03 3.13 22.15
C LEU A 358 3.92 3.39 23.17
N VAL A 359 4.29 4.09 24.24
CA VAL A 359 3.32 4.68 25.17
C VAL A 359 3.44 6.21 25.04
N ILE A 360 2.45 6.82 24.39
CA ILE A 360 2.44 8.24 24.10
C ILE A 360 1.70 8.98 25.22
N THR A 361 2.45 9.79 25.95
CA THR A 361 1.93 10.67 27.01
C THR A 361 1.95 12.14 26.61
N THR A 362 2.40 12.48 25.40
CA THR A 362 2.58 13.85 24.90
C THR A 362 1.43 14.23 23.94
N THR A 363 1.63 15.26 23.11
CA THR A 363 0.65 15.72 22.12
C THR A 363 0.72 14.95 20.80
N ARG A 364 1.82 14.24 20.51
CA ARG A 364 2.09 13.69 19.17
C ARG A 364 2.76 12.33 19.27
N GLY A 365 2.50 11.44 18.32
CA GLY A 365 3.21 10.16 18.27
C GLY A 365 2.92 9.33 17.02
N GLY A 366 3.97 8.69 16.52
CA GLY A 366 3.97 7.66 15.49
C GLY A 366 5.25 6.86 15.59
N VAL A 367 5.30 5.63 15.06
CA VAL A 367 6.50 4.78 15.25
C VAL A 367 7.75 5.35 14.59
N PHE A 368 7.57 6.04 13.45
CA PHE A 368 8.68 6.74 12.79
C PHE A 368 8.96 8.07 13.46
N ALA A 369 7.94 8.93 13.66
CA ALA A 369 8.17 10.24 14.25
C ALA A 369 6.99 10.85 14.99
N ASN A 370 7.28 11.75 15.93
CA ASN A 370 6.27 12.62 16.53
C ASN A 370 5.75 13.64 15.51
N THR A 371 6.66 14.27 14.76
CA THR A 371 6.33 15.22 13.69
C THR A 371 7.09 14.96 12.41
N MET A 372 6.59 15.55 11.33
CA MET A 372 7.29 15.64 10.06
C MET A 372 7.16 17.08 9.54
N SER A 373 8.27 17.81 9.53
CA SER A 373 8.33 19.20 9.09
C SER A 373 8.99 19.37 7.72
N ALA A 374 9.72 18.35 7.26
CA ALA A 374 10.29 18.24 5.92
C ALA A 374 10.46 16.75 5.56
N GLY A 375 10.98 16.48 4.36
CA GLY A 375 11.43 15.13 4.00
C GLY A 375 10.35 14.22 3.41
N LYS A 376 10.68 12.93 3.35
CA LYS A 376 9.87 11.90 2.68
C LYS A 376 9.94 10.56 3.41
N ILE A 377 8.85 9.80 3.39
CA ILE A 377 8.83 8.41 3.84
C ILE A 377 8.36 7.56 2.67
N VAL A 378 9.20 6.64 2.23
CA VAL A 378 8.98 5.87 1.00
C VAL A 378 9.15 4.38 1.30
N ASN A 379 8.17 3.57 0.92
CA ASN A 379 8.21 2.10 1.04
C ASN A 379 8.55 1.62 2.47
N CYS A 380 8.04 2.32 3.48
CA CYS A 380 8.32 2.00 4.87
C CYS A 380 7.15 1.26 5.53
N VAL A 381 7.46 0.45 6.53
CA VAL A 381 6.47 -0.38 7.24
C VAL A 381 6.47 -0.07 8.73
N ALA A 382 5.29 0.15 9.30
CA ALA A 382 5.10 0.31 10.74
C ALA A 382 4.47 -0.93 11.36
N HIS A 383 5.13 -1.52 12.36
CA HIS A 383 4.63 -2.63 13.18
C HIS A 383 4.60 -2.25 14.66
N GLY A 384 3.95 -3.09 15.46
CA GLY A 384 3.88 -2.96 16.91
C GLY A 384 2.55 -2.37 17.38
N SER A 385 2.62 -1.48 18.39
CA SER A 385 1.43 -0.82 18.91
C SER A 385 1.74 0.55 19.49
N ILE A 386 0.78 1.47 19.40
CA ILE A 386 0.84 2.78 20.03
C ILE A 386 -0.30 2.86 21.03
N THR A 387 0.02 3.04 22.31
CA THR A 387 -0.97 3.33 23.35
C THR A 387 -0.91 4.81 23.74
N TYR A 388 -1.98 5.55 23.49
CA TYR A 388 -2.10 6.96 23.89
C TYR A 388 -2.78 7.09 25.26
N GLN A 389 -2.09 7.70 26.24
CA GLN A 389 -2.57 7.85 27.64
C GLN A 389 -3.31 9.16 27.94
N ARG A 390 -3.81 9.89 26.94
CA ARG A 390 -4.74 11.04 27.12
C ARG A 390 -4.30 12.10 28.13
N LYS A 391 -3.09 12.64 27.96
CA LYS A 391 -2.57 13.76 28.80
C LYS A 391 -2.63 15.14 28.14
N SER A 392 -3.03 15.24 26.87
CA SER A 392 -3.03 16.47 26.05
C SER A 392 -4.40 16.76 25.46
N SER A 393 -4.74 18.05 25.36
CA SER A 393 -6.02 18.48 24.82
C SER A 393 -6.12 18.44 23.29
N VAL A 394 -5.01 18.28 22.57
CA VAL A 394 -4.98 18.19 21.10
C VAL A 394 -3.97 17.12 20.65
N PRO A 395 -4.28 15.83 20.82
CA PRO A 395 -3.39 14.75 20.43
C PRO A 395 -3.48 14.44 18.94
N HIS A 396 -2.33 14.26 18.31
CA HIS A 396 -2.17 13.79 16.94
C HIS A 396 -1.38 12.47 16.95
N VAL A 397 -2.06 11.36 16.69
CA VAL A 397 -1.43 10.04 16.73
C VAL A 397 -1.64 9.34 15.39
N GLY A 398 -0.54 8.97 14.74
CA GLY A 398 -0.53 8.17 13.53
C GLY A 398 0.19 6.86 13.75
N GLY A 399 -0.03 5.83 12.94
CA GLY A 399 0.79 4.62 12.98
C GLY A 399 2.24 4.94 12.62
N LEU A 400 2.46 5.70 11.52
CA LEU A 400 3.80 6.14 11.11
C LEU A 400 4.17 7.48 11.76
N ILE A 401 3.33 8.50 11.57
CA ILE A 401 3.65 9.89 11.94
C ILE A 401 2.54 10.52 12.79
N GLY A 402 2.91 11.14 13.91
CA GLY A 402 1.95 11.88 14.73
C GLY A 402 1.30 13.02 13.96
N SER A 403 2.09 14.01 13.53
CA SER A 403 1.56 15.15 12.77
C SER A 403 2.55 15.85 11.86
N LEU A 404 2.07 16.22 10.68
CA LEU A 404 2.84 16.98 9.70
C LEU A 404 2.72 18.47 10.01
N THR A 405 3.86 19.13 10.11
CA THR A 405 3.97 20.52 10.59
C THR A 405 4.42 21.50 9.51
N ALA A 406 4.86 21.04 8.35
CA ALA A 406 5.21 21.91 7.22
C ALA A 406 4.02 22.73 6.74
N THR A 407 4.30 23.92 6.20
CA THR A 407 3.30 24.75 5.49
C THR A 407 3.64 24.94 4.02
N THR A 408 4.74 24.34 3.56
CA THR A 408 5.23 24.35 2.18
C THR A 408 5.00 22.98 1.54
N GLU A 409 4.98 22.94 0.22
CA GLU A 409 4.90 21.70 -0.56
C GLU A 409 6.19 20.88 -0.44
N GLY A 410 6.12 19.58 -0.74
CA GLY A 410 7.27 18.66 -0.81
C GLY A 410 7.28 17.52 0.20
N LEU A 411 6.33 17.48 1.15
CA LEU A 411 6.15 16.32 2.02
C LEU A 411 5.50 15.16 1.26
N GLU A 412 6.07 13.97 1.38
CA GLU A 412 5.56 12.75 0.75
C GLU A 412 5.57 11.57 1.71
N ILE A 413 4.48 10.82 1.73
CA ILE A 413 4.39 9.49 2.35
C ILE A 413 3.87 8.54 1.26
N THR A 414 4.73 7.68 0.74
CA THR A 414 4.43 6.89 -0.46
C THR A 414 4.79 5.43 -0.28
N GLY A 415 3.95 4.51 -0.75
CA GLY A 415 4.24 3.07 -0.72
C GLY A 415 4.29 2.48 0.69
N CYS A 416 3.75 3.19 1.69
CA CYS A 416 3.93 2.83 3.10
C CYS A 416 2.81 1.94 3.61
N THR A 417 3.15 1.00 4.49
CA THR A 417 2.17 0.08 5.09
C THR A 417 2.16 0.18 6.61
N ASN A 418 0.99 0.32 7.22
CA ASN A 418 0.82 0.29 8.67
C ASN A 418 0.13 -0.99 9.15
N TYR A 419 0.83 -1.78 9.95
CA TYR A 419 0.28 -2.88 10.77
C TYR A 419 0.18 -2.51 12.26
N CYS A 420 0.67 -1.33 12.66
CA CYS A 420 0.69 -0.90 14.05
C CYS A 420 -0.72 -0.59 14.56
N ASN A 421 -1.10 -1.22 15.67
CA ASN A 421 -2.39 -0.95 16.32
C ASN A 421 -2.32 0.32 17.16
N ILE A 422 -3.31 1.21 17.01
CA ILE A 422 -3.44 2.44 17.79
C ILE A 422 -4.53 2.24 18.83
N ILE A 423 -4.15 2.32 20.10
CA ILE A 423 -5.02 2.11 21.24
C ILE A 423 -5.08 3.41 22.04
N ILE A 424 -6.25 4.00 22.16
CA ILE A 424 -6.49 5.16 22.98
C ILE A 424 -6.97 4.63 24.34
N ALA A 425 -6.17 4.85 25.39
CA ALA A 425 -6.53 4.42 26.74
C ALA A 425 -7.68 5.26 27.33
N GLY A 426 -8.43 4.68 28.26
CA GLY A 426 -9.48 5.37 28.98
C GLY A 426 -8.97 6.54 29.82
N ASP A 427 -9.79 7.58 29.99
CA ASP A 427 -9.40 8.74 30.81
C ASP A 427 -9.18 8.34 32.28
N THR A 428 -8.04 8.73 32.85
CA THR A 428 -7.78 8.65 34.30
C THR A 428 -7.61 10.02 34.96
N GLU A 429 -7.50 11.12 34.20
CA GLU A 429 -7.06 12.43 34.71
C GLU A 429 -8.07 13.58 34.50
N GLY A 430 -9.20 13.35 33.81
CA GLY A 430 -10.30 14.32 33.73
C GLY A 430 -10.00 15.56 32.91
N LYS A 431 -9.03 15.51 31.98
CA LYS A 431 -8.67 16.63 31.11
C LYS A 431 -9.67 16.79 29.96
N THR A 432 -9.88 18.03 29.52
CA THR A 432 -10.77 18.38 28.41
C THR A 432 -10.01 18.40 27.08
N ASP A 433 -10.06 17.30 26.35
CA ASP A 433 -9.49 17.23 25.00
C ASP A 433 -10.41 17.93 24.00
N ALA A 434 -9.91 18.96 23.32
CA ALA A 434 -10.69 19.78 22.39
C ALA A 434 -10.78 19.13 21.00
N ASN A 435 -9.66 18.66 20.45
CA ASN A 435 -9.60 18.01 19.14
C ASN A 435 -8.64 16.83 19.14
N LEU A 436 -9.19 15.63 18.96
CA LEU A 436 -8.47 14.37 18.92
C LEU A 436 -8.25 13.99 17.45
N TYR A 437 -7.02 13.63 17.05
CA TYR A 437 -6.70 13.23 15.67
C TYR A 437 -5.96 11.90 15.65
N PHE A 438 -6.57 10.89 15.04
CA PHE A 438 -6.07 9.52 15.01
C PHE A 438 -6.15 8.93 13.61
N GLY A 439 -5.00 8.53 13.05
CA GLY A 439 -4.93 7.93 11.72
C GLY A 439 -4.03 6.71 11.65
N GLY A 440 -4.32 5.73 10.79
CA GLY A 440 -3.44 4.57 10.64
C GLY A 440 -2.08 4.94 10.04
N ILE A 441 -2.01 5.89 9.11
CA ILE A 441 -0.75 6.41 8.58
C ILE A 441 -0.32 7.66 9.37
N ALA A 442 -1.18 8.67 9.43
CA ALA A 442 -0.87 9.94 10.07
C ALA A 442 -2.02 10.48 10.93
N GLY A 443 -1.72 11.00 12.12
CA GLY A 443 -2.74 11.61 12.97
C GLY A 443 -3.32 12.87 12.34
N HIS A 444 -2.46 13.83 12.03
CA HIS A 444 -2.85 15.12 11.45
C HIS A 444 -1.92 15.54 10.31
N VAL A 445 -2.49 16.03 9.20
CA VAL A 445 -1.74 16.40 7.98
C VAL A 445 -2.05 17.80 7.47
N LYS A 446 -1.16 18.32 6.63
CA LYS A 446 -1.29 19.53 5.80
C LYS A 446 -0.20 19.55 4.73
N SER A 447 -0.46 20.09 3.53
CA SER A 447 0.53 20.25 2.44
C SER A 447 1.36 18.98 2.16
N VAL A 448 0.69 17.83 1.95
CA VAL A 448 1.34 16.53 1.75
C VAL A 448 0.72 15.76 0.60
N VAL A 449 1.52 14.92 -0.05
CA VAL A 449 1.06 13.83 -0.90
C VAL A 449 1.17 12.51 -0.12
N ILE A 450 0.04 11.84 0.08
CA ILE A 450 -0.01 10.47 0.60
C ILE A 450 -0.48 9.57 -0.53
N SER A 451 0.36 8.63 -0.96
CA SER A 451 0.05 7.80 -2.12
C SER A 451 0.44 6.34 -1.94
N ASN A 452 -0.29 5.41 -2.54
CA ASN A 452 0.02 3.97 -2.50
C ASN A 452 0.22 3.45 -1.07
N CYS A 453 -0.58 3.95 -0.12
CA CYS A 453 -0.42 3.61 1.30
C CYS A 453 -1.54 2.68 1.77
N GLU A 454 -1.17 1.71 2.61
CA GLU A 454 -2.11 0.74 3.16
C GLU A 454 -2.13 0.76 4.69
N ASN A 455 -3.32 0.68 5.28
CA ASN A 455 -3.47 0.50 6.72
C ASN A 455 -4.19 -0.81 7.05
N TYR A 456 -3.50 -1.69 7.79
CA TYR A 456 -4.05 -2.91 8.40
C TYR A 456 -4.21 -2.77 9.92
N GLY A 457 -3.48 -1.84 10.54
CA GLY A 457 -3.57 -1.56 11.98
C GLY A 457 -4.95 -1.09 12.40
N SER A 458 -5.46 -1.62 13.51
CA SER A 458 -6.72 -1.18 14.10
C SER A 458 -6.57 0.12 14.88
N ILE A 459 -7.63 0.94 14.91
CA ILE A 459 -7.72 2.12 15.77
C ILE A 459 -8.84 1.88 16.78
N THR A 460 -8.48 1.76 18.05
CA THR A 460 -9.41 1.41 19.13
C THR A 460 -9.46 2.49 20.20
N PHE A 461 -10.65 3.01 20.45
CA PHE A 461 -10.92 4.02 21.47
C PHE A 461 -11.52 3.39 22.73
N ASN A 462 -10.72 3.22 23.79
CA ASN A 462 -11.22 2.71 25.07
C ASN A 462 -11.72 3.86 25.95
N ALA A 463 -12.99 3.82 26.37
CA ALA A 463 -13.62 4.64 27.40
C ALA A 463 -13.18 6.13 27.42
N ILE A 464 -13.58 6.90 26.39
CA ILE A 464 -13.29 8.35 26.34
C ILE A 464 -14.23 9.09 27.31
N LYS A 465 -13.79 9.32 28.54
CA LYS A 465 -14.55 10.08 29.56
C LYS A 465 -14.24 11.57 29.47
N GLY A 466 -15.24 12.43 29.68
CA GLY A 466 -15.07 13.86 29.51
C GLY A 466 -16.24 14.77 29.85
N SER A 467 -15.95 15.92 30.47
CA SER A 467 -16.95 16.94 30.80
C SER A 467 -17.38 17.78 29.58
N ASP A 468 -18.68 17.77 29.29
CA ASP A 468 -19.62 18.69 28.61
C ASP A 468 -19.21 19.81 27.60
N THR A 469 -17.97 20.02 27.19
CA THR A 469 -17.64 21.08 26.21
C THR A 469 -16.83 20.60 25.00
N ALA A 470 -17.49 20.62 23.83
CA ALA A 470 -16.96 20.62 22.46
C ALA A 470 -15.72 19.75 22.14
N ARG A 471 -15.83 18.42 22.32
CA ARG A 471 -14.79 17.47 21.86
C ARG A 471 -15.04 16.97 20.45
N TYR A 472 -14.09 17.14 19.55
CA TYR A 472 -14.09 16.47 18.24
C TYR A 472 -13.16 15.26 18.25
N LEU A 473 -13.72 14.08 18.00
CA LEU A 473 -12.93 12.92 17.63
C LEU A 473 -12.80 12.87 16.12
N ASN A 474 -11.58 13.04 15.59
CA ASN A 474 -11.26 12.90 14.18
C ASN A 474 -10.49 11.59 13.99
N ALA A 475 -11.11 10.62 13.33
CA ALA A 475 -10.55 9.30 13.13
C ALA A 475 -10.62 8.89 11.66
N GLY A 476 -9.50 8.49 11.08
CA GLY A 476 -9.43 7.95 9.72
C GLY A 476 -8.56 6.70 9.68
N GLY A 477 -8.85 5.72 8.85
CA GLY A 477 -7.97 4.56 8.72
C GLY A 477 -6.63 4.93 8.09
N ILE A 478 -6.57 5.98 7.26
CA ILE A 478 -5.32 6.55 6.74
C ILE A 478 -4.95 7.80 7.53
N VAL A 479 -5.83 8.81 7.57
CA VAL A 479 -5.56 10.11 8.20
C VAL A 479 -6.66 10.52 9.17
N GLY A 480 -6.28 10.87 10.40
CA GLY A 480 -7.21 11.39 11.39
C GLY A 480 -7.84 12.71 10.97
N GLY A 481 -7.01 13.68 10.54
CA GLY A 481 -7.53 14.91 9.94
C GLY A 481 -6.55 15.73 9.13
N ASN A 482 -7.08 16.40 8.10
CA ASN A 482 -6.44 17.52 7.42
C ASN A 482 -7.22 18.81 7.72
N THR A 483 -6.66 19.65 8.60
CA THR A 483 -7.24 20.97 8.92
C THR A 483 -6.16 22.02 8.73
N GLY A 484 -6.12 22.64 7.55
CA GLY A 484 -5.05 23.55 7.18
C GLY A 484 -4.95 23.65 5.67
N ASN A 485 -3.74 23.54 5.12
CA ASN A 485 -3.53 23.54 3.68
C ASN A 485 -4.08 22.25 3.03
N PRO A 486 -4.46 22.30 1.74
CA PRO A 486 -4.86 21.10 1.00
C PRO A 486 -3.82 19.98 1.08
N ALA A 487 -4.29 18.75 1.00
CA ALA A 487 -3.47 17.55 0.86
C ALA A 487 -3.99 16.69 -0.29
N THR A 488 -3.14 15.82 -0.81
CA THR A 488 -3.44 14.93 -1.93
C THR A 488 -3.36 13.48 -1.46
N PHE A 489 -4.39 12.70 -1.78
CA PHE A 489 -4.50 11.29 -1.41
C PHE A 489 -4.73 10.45 -2.66
N ILE A 490 -3.86 9.48 -2.95
CA ILE A 490 -3.95 8.70 -4.19
C ILE A 490 -3.72 7.22 -3.89
N ASP A 491 -4.52 6.32 -4.43
CA ASP A 491 -4.29 4.86 -4.36
C ASP A 491 -4.08 4.36 -2.91
N CYS A 492 -4.86 4.87 -1.96
CA CYS A 492 -4.74 4.50 -0.55
C CYS A 492 -5.86 3.57 -0.12
N THR A 493 -5.50 2.52 0.64
CA THR A 493 -6.45 1.48 1.08
C THR A 493 -6.42 1.28 2.58
N ASN A 494 -7.58 1.29 3.22
CA ASN A 494 -7.72 0.91 4.62
C ASN A 494 -8.38 -0.46 4.76
N TYR A 495 -7.74 -1.37 5.46
CA TYR A 495 -8.28 -2.66 5.93
C TYR A 495 -8.51 -2.68 7.44
N GLY A 496 -7.80 -1.83 8.19
CA GLY A 496 -7.89 -1.75 9.65
C GLY A 496 -9.26 -1.28 10.14
N THR A 497 -9.74 -1.88 11.23
CA THR A 497 -11.01 -1.49 11.85
C THR A 497 -10.87 -0.24 12.71
N ILE A 498 -11.91 0.59 12.77
CA ILE A 498 -11.94 1.78 13.65
C ILE A 498 -13.11 1.64 14.62
N THR A 499 -12.83 1.49 15.91
CA THR A 499 -13.88 1.15 16.89
C THR A 499 -13.77 1.94 18.19
N THR A 500 -14.91 2.24 18.80
CA THR A 500 -14.98 2.65 20.22
C THR A 500 -15.44 1.50 21.10
N SER A 501 -14.94 1.44 22.33
CA SER A 501 -15.49 0.57 23.37
C SER A 501 -16.97 0.83 23.62
N LYS A 502 -17.75 -0.21 23.92
CA LYS A 502 -19.17 -0.13 24.31
C LYS A 502 -19.38 0.43 25.72
N ASP A 503 -18.41 1.11 26.30
CA ASP A 503 -18.51 1.67 27.65
C ASP A 503 -19.55 2.82 27.64
N PRO A 504 -20.67 2.68 28.37
CA PRO A 504 -21.71 3.72 28.45
C PRO A 504 -21.22 5.00 29.15
N ALA A 505 -20.05 5.00 29.78
CA ALA A 505 -19.41 6.18 30.36
C ALA A 505 -18.63 7.03 29.32
N CYS A 506 -18.59 6.62 28.05
CA CYS A 506 -17.96 7.40 26.98
C CYS A 506 -18.76 8.69 26.70
N SER A 507 -18.10 9.84 26.68
CA SER A 507 -18.72 11.16 26.46
C SER A 507 -17.90 12.01 25.47
N ILE A 508 -18.11 11.74 24.17
CA ILE A 508 -17.53 12.49 23.05
C ILE A 508 -18.61 13.40 22.49
N SER A 509 -18.36 14.67 22.20
CA SER A 509 -19.40 15.59 21.70
C SER A 509 -19.66 15.48 20.20
N TYR A 510 -18.62 15.21 19.42
CA TYR A 510 -18.66 15.07 17.96
C TYR A 510 -17.71 13.96 17.53
N VAL A 511 -18.19 13.05 16.69
CA VAL A 511 -17.36 12.04 16.03
C VAL A 511 -17.31 12.37 14.54
N ARG A 512 -16.12 12.64 14.02
CA ARG A 512 -15.77 12.79 12.60
C ARG A 512 -14.94 11.57 12.23
N ALA A 513 -15.58 10.56 11.66
CA ALA A 513 -14.91 9.29 11.44
C ALA A 513 -15.08 8.80 10.00
N ALA A 514 -14.02 8.20 9.48
CA ALA A 514 -14.10 7.46 8.24
C ALA A 514 -13.09 6.33 8.16
N GLY A 515 -13.32 5.43 7.22
CA GLY A 515 -12.33 4.43 6.84
C GLY A 515 -11.06 5.02 6.24
N ILE A 516 -11.11 6.18 5.56
CA ILE A 516 -9.92 6.82 4.97
C ILE A 516 -9.54 8.10 5.72
N ILE A 517 -10.35 9.16 5.62
CA ILE A 517 -10.04 10.48 6.18
C ILE A 517 -11.15 10.95 7.13
N GLY A 518 -10.83 11.11 8.42
CA GLY A 518 -11.81 11.55 9.41
C GLY A 518 -12.35 12.95 9.12
N VAL A 519 -11.45 13.91 8.91
CA VAL A 519 -11.79 15.28 8.50
C VAL A 519 -10.85 15.79 7.42
N THR A 520 -11.35 16.55 6.45
CA THR A 520 -10.52 17.16 5.41
C THR A 520 -10.87 18.62 5.15
N ASN A 521 -9.87 19.39 4.72
CA ASN A 521 -10.06 20.64 4.01
C ASN A 521 -10.80 20.38 2.68
N VAL A 522 -11.72 21.28 2.33
CA VAL A 522 -12.49 21.28 1.08
C VAL A 522 -11.68 21.39 -0.22
N ALA A 523 -10.44 21.83 -0.19
CA ALA A 523 -9.59 21.93 -1.37
C ALA A 523 -8.62 20.74 -1.52
N SER A 524 -8.67 19.76 -0.62
CA SER A 524 -7.93 18.50 -0.77
C SER A 524 -8.43 17.70 -1.97
N VAL A 525 -7.53 16.90 -2.55
CA VAL A 525 -7.80 16.04 -3.70
C VAL A 525 -7.66 14.58 -3.29
N GLY A 526 -8.52 13.71 -3.83
CA GLY A 526 -8.46 12.28 -3.58
C GLY A 526 -8.80 11.45 -4.81
N HIS A 527 -8.04 10.40 -5.08
CA HIS A 527 -8.33 9.49 -6.18
C HIS A 527 -8.05 8.05 -5.76
N ASN A 528 -8.87 7.11 -6.23
CA ASN A 528 -8.67 5.66 -6.01
C ASN A 528 -8.55 5.29 -4.52
N LEU A 529 -9.47 5.79 -3.70
CA LEU A 529 -9.45 5.54 -2.25
C LEU A 529 -10.40 4.39 -1.91
N THR A 530 -9.90 3.38 -1.22
CA THR A 530 -10.68 2.19 -0.88
C THR A 530 -10.72 1.92 0.61
N ASN A 531 -11.92 1.94 1.21
CA ASN A 531 -12.10 1.44 2.57
C ASN A 531 -12.70 0.04 2.58
N ASN A 532 -11.93 -0.92 3.09
CA ASN A 532 -12.37 -2.28 3.40
C ASN A 532 -12.58 -2.52 4.90
N GLY A 533 -12.01 -1.67 5.76
CA GLY A 533 -12.14 -1.78 7.21
C GLY A 533 -13.52 -1.38 7.71
N ASP A 534 -14.09 -2.22 8.60
CA ASP A 534 -15.31 -1.87 9.32
C ASP A 534 -15.05 -0.74 10.32
N PHE A 535 -16.04 0.14 10.51
CA PHE A 535 -15.98 1.10 11.60
C PHE A 535 -17.26 1.17 12.41
N SER A 536 -17.10 1.21 13.74
CA SER A 536 -18.20 1.14 14.68
C SER A 536 -18.01 2.10 15.85
N PHE A 537 -18.99 2.97 16.08
CA PHE A 537 -18.98 3.93 17.18
C PHE A 537 -20.20 3.77 18.08
N TYR A 538 -20.00 4.00 19.38
CA TYR A 538 -21.02 3.86 20.42
C TYR A 538 -21.14 5.15 21.23
N ALA A 539 -22.38 5.59 21.50
CA ALA A 539 -22.73 6.63 22.48
C ALA A 539 -22.13 8.05 22.26
N ALA A 540 -22.23 8.61 21.05
CA ALA A 540 -21.92 10.03 20.81
C ALA A 540 -23.18 10.83 20.42
N PRO A 541 -23.34 12.10 20.83
CA PRO A 541 -24.50 12.92 20.50
C PRO A 541 -24.51 13.41 19.06
N ARG A 542 -23.38 13.42 18.34
CA ARG A 542 -23.30 13.90 16.95
C ARG A 542 -22.30 13.07 16.16
N TYR A 543 -22.71 12.58 15.00
CA TYR A 543 -21.89 11.79 14.08
C TYR A 543 -21.74 12.48 12.73
N TRP A 544 -20.53 12.44 12.19
CA TRP A 544 -20.16 12.83 10.84
C TRP A 544 -19.30 11.70 10.27
N CYS A 545 -19.97 10.74 9.63
CA CYS A 545 -19.39 9.44 9.38
C CYS A 545 -19.57 9.03 7.91
N GLY A 546 -18.48 8.63 7.27
CA GLY A 546 -18.48 8.10 5.90
C GLY A 546 -17.41 7.04 5.72
N GLY A 547 -17.58 6.10 4.81
CA GLY A 547 -16.54 5.10 4.53
C GLY A 547 -15.21 5.71 4.05
N ILE A 548 -15.28 6.81 3.30
CA ILE A 548 -14.11 7.49 2.73
C ILE A 548 -13.82 8.79 3.48
N ILE A 549 -14.81 9.67 3.64
CA ILE A 549 -14.65 10.96 4.33
C ILE A 549 -15.74 11.11 5.38
N GLY A 550 -15.34 11.45 6.61
CA GLY A 550 -16.28 11.73 7.70
C GLY A 550 -16.86 13.13 7.57
N HIS A 551 -15.97 14.13 7.49
CA HIS A 551 -16.35 15.52 7.34
C HIS A 551 -15.42 16.30 6.41
N SER A 552 -15.97 16.91 5.36
CA SER A 552 -15.28 17.91 4.56
C SER A 552 -15.68 19.31 5.04
N GLN A 553 -14.79 20.01 5.74
CA GLN A 553 -15.06 21.32 6.36
C GLN A 553 -14.86 22.50 5.43
N SER A 554 -15.77 23.49 5.48
CA SER A 554 -15.66 24.74 4.72
C SER A 554 -14.37 25.50 5.05
N GLY A 555 -13.47 25.61 4.08
CA GLY A 555 -12.35 26.56 4.10
C GLY A 555 -12.73 27.87 3.40
N ALA A 556 -11.88 28.89 3.52
CA ALA A 556 -12.01 30.15 2.77
C ALA A 556 -11.76 29.99 1.25
N SER A 557 -11.45 28.78 0.79
CA SER A 557 -11.17 28.46 -0.61
C SER A 557 -12.45 28.23 -1.39
N THR A 558 -12.51 28.80 -2.60
CA THR A 558 -13.52 28.57 -3.64
C THR A 558 -13.20 27.35 -4.51
N ASP A 559 -12.04 26.72 -4.32
CA ASP A 559 -11.55 25.66 -5.19
C ASP A 559 -12.04 24.28 -4.78
N LEU A 560 -12.34 23.49 -5.80
CA LEU A 560 -13.14 22.27 -5.78
C LEU A 560 -12.42 21.09 -5.09
N ALA A 561 -13.09 20.41 -4.16
CA ALA A 561 -12.68 19.06 -3.75
C ALA A 561 -12.91 18.11 -4.92
N ASN A 562 -11.83 17.62 -5.53
CA ASN A 562 -11.88 16.60 -6.57
C ASN A 562 -11.59 15.25 -5.92
N PHE A 563 -12.61 14.65 -5.29
CA PHE A 563 -12.54 13.24 -4.91
C PHE A 563 -13.27 12.42 -5.97
N SER A 564 -12.63 11.36 -6.46
CA SER A 564 -13.20 10.48 -7.47
C SER A 564 -12.69 9.05 -7.33
N ASN A 565 -13.44 8.11 -7.92
CA ASN A 565 -13.15 6.68 -7.95
C ASN A 565 -12.88 6.12 -6.55
N CYS A 566 -13.83 6.31 -5.64
CA CYS A 566 -13.68 5.93 -4.25
C CYS A 566 -14.69 4.85 -3.87
N VAL A 567 -14.23 3.81 -3.17
CA VAL A 567 -15.03 2.62 -2.85
C VAL A 567 -15.04 2.34 -1.36
N ASN A 568 -16.23 2.23 -0.77
CA ASN A 568 -16.40 1.71 0.59
C ASN A 568 -17.00 0.31 0.54
N THR A 569 -16.30 -0.69 1.06
CA THR A 569 -16.84 -2.05 1.29
C THR A 569 -17.01 -2.36 2.79
N GLY A 570 -16.30 -1.64 3.66
CA GLY A 570 -16.42 -1.76 5.11
C GLY A 570 -17.79 -1.30 5.64
N SER A 571 -18.31 -2.01 6.62
CA SER A 571 -19.59 -1.70 7.27
C SER A 571 -19.45 -0.53 8.25
N ILE A 572 -20.49 0.31 8.29
CA ILE A 572 -20.59 1.50 9.13
C ILE A 572 -21.65 1.25 10.19
N THR A 573 -21.24 1.12 11.46
CA THR A 573 -22.18 0.81 12.55
C THR A 573 -22.18 1.89 13.61
N MET A 574 -23.21 2.75 13.69
CA MET A 574 -23.36 3.67 14.83
C MET A 574 -24.40 3.13 15.79
N SER A 575 -24.11 3.26 17.08
CA SER A 575 -25.01 2.78 18.14
C SER A 575 -25.25 3.86 19.18
N ASN A 576 -26.48 3.97 19.65
CA ASN A 576 -26.88 4.85 20.77
C ASN A 576 -26.48 6.32 20.60
N ALA A 577 -26.79 6.92 19.46
CA ALA A 577 -26.61 8.35 19.22
C ALA A 577 -27.34 9.19 20.29
N GLY A 578 -26.69 10.22 20.82
CA GLY A 578 -27.29 11.17 21.74
C GLY A 578 -28.25 12.17 21.06
N SER A 579 -28.47 13.34 21.66
CA SER A 579 -29.52 14.31 21.27
C SER A 579 -29.17 15.25 20.10
N GLY A 580 -28.05 15.05 19.40
CA GLY A 580 -27.58 15.97 18.37
C GLY A 580 -27.91 15.55 16.94
N VAL A 581 -27.30 16.26 15.98
CA VAL A 581 -27.46 16.00 14.55
C VAL A 581 -26.42 14.99 14.08
N CYS A 582 -26.82 14.03 13.26
CA CYS A 582 -25.94 13.01 12.68
C CYS A 582 -26.02 13.03 11.15
N TYR A 583 -24.87 13.02 10.48
CA TYR A 583 -24.72 12.89 9.02
C TYR A 583 -23.90 11.63 8.73
N ILE A 584 -24.53 10.64 8.12
CA ILE A 584 -23.97 9.30 7.93
C ILE A 584 -24.14 8.92 6.47
N GLY A 585 -23.04 8.78 5.74
CA GLY A 585 -23.02 8.30 4.37
C GLY A 585 -22.27 6.98 4.26
N GLY A 586 -22.56 6.16 3.25
CA GLY A 586 -21.73 4.98 2.98
C GLY A 586 -20.31 5.36 2.56
N CYS A 587 -20.14 6.47 1.85
CA CYS A 587 -18.82 7.00 1.49
C CYS A 587 -18.51 8.35 2.16
N LEU A 588 -19.51 9.24 2.21
CA LEU A 588 -19.32 10.65 2.55
C LEU A 588 -20.27 11.04 3.67
N GLY A 589 -19.76 11.36 4.86
CA GLY A 589 -20.60 11.75 6.00
C GLY A 589 -21.22 13.13 5.80
N CYS A 590 -20.40 14.17 5.91
CA CYS A 590 -20.82 15.56 5.77
C CYS A 590 -19.96 16.33 4.79
N ILE A 591 -20.60 17.07 3.90
CA ILE A 591 -19.95 17.99 2.96
C ILE A 591 -20.44 19.42 3.21
N GLU A 592 -19.61 20.21 3.89
CA GLU A 592 -19.83 21.64 4.11
C GLU A 592 -19.04 22.45 3.08
N ALA A 593 -19.69 22.87 1.99
CA ALA A 593 -19.08 23.74 0.99
C ALA A 593 -20.00 24.92 0.66
N ASN A 594 -19.40 26.10 0.45
CA ASN A 594 -20.09 27.34 0.08
C ASN A 594 -20.33 27.46 -1.44
N ALA A 595 -19.89 26.48 -2.25
CA ALA A 595 -20.00 26.45 -3.71
C ALA A 595 -20.47 25.08 -4.21
N SER A 596 -21.04 25.04 -5.41
CA SER A 596 -21.50 23.83 -6.09
C SER A 596 -20.37 22.80 -6.25
N ARG A 597 -20.62 21.54 -5.89
CA ARG A 597 -19.65 20.44 -5.98
C ARG A 597 -20.00 19.44 -7.07
N VAL A 598 -19.01 18.69 -7.55
CA VAL A 598 -19.22 17.48 -8.34
C VAL A 598 -18.77 16.30 -7.49
N ILE A 599 -19.69 15.41 -7.16
CA ILE A 599 -19.39 14.13 -6.51
C ILE A 599 -19.49 13.07 -7.60
N LYS A 600 -18.36 12.43 -7.92
CA LYS A 600 -18.26 11.49 -9.03
C LYS A 600 -17.65 10.17 -8.58
N ASP A 601 -18.15 9.05 -9.09
CA ASP A 601 -17.52 7.74 -8.97
C ASP A 601 -17.32 7.31 -7.49
N PHE A 602 -18.37 7.50 -6.67
CA PHE A 602 -18.39 7.00 -5.28
C PHE A 602 -19.28 5.77 -5.16
N HIS A 603 -18.72 4.67 -4.67
CA HIS A 603 -19.40 3.38 -4.63
C HIS A 603 -19.42 2.82 -3.20
N ASN A 604 -20.61 2.71 -2.62
CA ASN A 604 -20.79 2.04 -1.34
C ASN A 604 -21.30 0.61 -1.53
N ARG A 605 -20.55 -0.36 -1.05
CA ARG A 605 -20.90 -1.78 -0.94
C ARG A 605 -21.04 -2.25 0.51
N GLY A 606 -20.54 -1.47 1.47
CA GLY A 606 -20.66 -1.74 2.89
C GLY A 606 -22.06 -1.42 3.45
N ASN A 607 -22.46 -2.15 4.49
CA ASN A 607 -23.75 -1.87 5.15
C ASN A 607 -23.64 -0.63 6.03
N ILE A 608 -24.72 0.15 6.11
CA ILE A 608 -24.88 1.25 7.06
C ILE A 608 -25.91 0.79 8.08
N ILE A 609 -25.51 0.72 9.34
CA ILE A 609 -26.29 0.16 10.44
C ILE A 609 -26.34 1.18 11.56
N LEU A 610 -27.56 1.60 11.89
CA LEU A 610 -27.84 2.37 13.10
C LEU A 610 -28.56 1.48 14.08
N ASN A 611 -27.96 1.25 15.26
CA ASN A 611 -28.54 0.46 16.35
C ASN A 611 -28.87 1.38 17.53
N GLU A 612 -30.13 1.82 17.64
CA GLU A 612 -30.56 2.70 18.72
C GLU A 612 -31.41 1.95 19.75
N THR A 613 -30.98 1.93 21.01
CA THR A 613 -31.71 1.26 22.10
C THR A 613 -32.37 2.22 23.08
N ARG A 614 -32.25 3.55 22.90
CA ARG A 614 -32.80 4.57 23.84
C ARG A 614 -33.90 5.40 23.22
N ALA A 615 -35.13 5.19 23.69
CA ALA A 615 -36.33 5.92 23.30
C ALA A 615 -36.51 7.31 23.97
N SER A 616 -35.64 7.69 24.91
CA SER A 616 -35.88 8.84 25.80
C SER A 616 -35.31 10.18 25.32
N VAL A 617 -34.81 10.30 24.08
CA VAL A 617 -34.15 11.53 23.60
C VAL A 617 -34.95 12.13 22.43
N VAL A 618 -35.92 12.97 22.78
CA VAL A 618 -36.95 13.60 21.94
C VAL A 618 -36.45 14.65 20.92
N SER A 619 -35.17 14.65 20.51
CA SER A 619 -34.62 15.72 19.65
C SER A 619 -33.53 15.31 18.65
N ARG A 620 -33.67 14.18 17.93
CA ARG A 620 -32.61 13.65 17.05
C ARG A 620 -32.85 13.91 15.56
N ARG A 621 -31.99 14.69 14.89
CA ARG A 621 -31.96 14.78 13.41
C ARG A 621 -30.88 13.84 12.88
N MET A 622 -31.28 12.75 12.24
CA MET A 622 -30.36 11.82 11.60
C MET A 622 -30.55 11.87 10.09
N PHE A 623 -29.46 12.09 9.36
CA PHE A 623 -29.42 12.11 7.91
C PHE A 623 -28.53 10.96 7.45
N VAL A 624 -29.14 9.97 6.82
CA VAL A 624 -28.51 8.70 6.47
C VAL A 624 -28.65 8.50 4.97
N GLY A 625 -27.53 8.39 4.26
CA GLY A 625 -27.52 8.12 2.83
C GLY A 625 -26.63 6.95 2.46
N GLY A 626 -27.05 6.14 1.49
CA GLY A 626 -26.22 5.02 1.02
C GLY A 626 -24.85 5.45 0.48
N VAL A 627 -24.72 6.67 -0.07
CA VAL A 627 -23.41 7.24 -0.44
C VAL A 627 -23.09 8.47 0.38
N ILE A 628 -24.03 9.41 0.52
CA ILE A 628 -23.81 10.74 1.13
C ILE A 628 -24.77 10.96 2.30
N GLY A 629 -24.27 11.32 3.48
CA GLY A 629 -25.09 11.68 4.62
C GLY A 629 -25.73 13.07 4.48
N TYR A 630 -24.92 14.09 4.23
CA TYR A 630 -25.39 15.48 4.10
C TYR A 630 -24.51 16.33 3.18
N VAL A 631 -25.13 17.27 2.46
CA VAL A 631 -24.47 18.28 1.62
C VAL A 631 -25.15 19.64 1.77
N ASN A 632 -24.37 20.74 1.80
CA ASN A 632 -24.89 22.08 2.13
C ASN A 632 -25.38 22.93 0.92
N THR A 633 -24.91 22.65 -0.30
CA THR A 633 -25.16 23.48 -1.52
C THR A 633 -25.36 22.61 -2.77
N GLY A 634 -25.92 23.20 -3.84
CA GLY A 634 -26.28 22.55 -5.11
C GLY A 634 -25.14 21.75 -5.73
N THR A 635 -25.14 20.43 -5.50
CA THR A 635 -24.07 19.50 -5.85
C THR A 635 -24.52 18.61 -7.00
N ALA A 636 -23.75 18.54 -8.07
CA ALA A 636 -23.96 17.52 -9.10
C ALA A 636 -23.42 16.19 -8.59
N ILE A 637 -24.21 15.13 -8.71
CA ILE A 637 -23.79 13.77 -8.40
C ILE A 637 -23.80 12.98 -9.69
N SER A 638 -22.74 12.24 -9.97
CA SER A 638 -22.69 11.40 -11.15
C SER A 638 -21.93 10.10 -10.90
N TYR A 639 -22.31 9.03 -11.59
CA TYR A 639 -21.62 7.73 -11.53
C TYR A 639 -21.44 7.17 -10.11
N CYS A 640 -22.32 7.52 -9.18
CA CYS A 640 -22.25 7.03 -7.81
C CYS A 640 -23.15 5.80 -7.63
N SER A 641 -22.76 4.86 -6.77
CA SER A 641 -23.60 3.69 -6.48
C SER A 641 -23.71 3.31 -5.00
N ASN A 642 -24.86 2.71 -4.65
CA ASN A 642 -25.06 2.05 -3.37
C ASN A 642 -25.59 0.62 -3.56
N GLU A 643 -24.80 -0.35 -3.17
CA GLU A 643 -25.14 -1.78 -3.11
C GLU A 643 -25.34 -2.26 -1.67
N GLY A 644 -24.81 -1.54 -0.68
CA GLY A 644 -24.95 -1.87 0.74
C GLY A 644 -26.35 -1.57 1.31
N ASN A 645 -26.74 -2.30 2.34
CA ASN A 645 -28.02 -2.06 3.01
C ASN A 645 -27.94 -0.85 3.93
N VAL A 646 -29.01 -0.07 4.00
CA VAL A 646 -29.16 1.05 4.94
C VAL A 646 -30.23 0.70 5.97
N ILE A 647 -29.79 0.44 7.20
CA ILE A 647 -30.62 -0.03 8.30
C ILE A 647 -30.67 1.07 9.37
N ALA A 648 -31.85 1.61 9.63
CA ALA A 648 -32.01 2.71 10.58
C ALA A 648 -33.34 2.71 11.33
N PRO A 649 -33.36 3.18 12.59
CA PRO A 649 -34.58 3.23 13.39
C PRO A 649 -35.56 4.29 12.87
N TYR A 650 -36.85 4.06 13.07
CA TYR A 650 -37.93 5.01 12.82
C TYR A 650 -38.65 5.38 14.13
N TYR A 651 -38.70 6.68 14.43
CA TYR A 651 -39.34 7.23 15.63
C TYR A 651 -40.65 7.94 15.28
N LYS A 652 -41.77 7.50 15.88
CA LYS A 652 -43.13 8.03 15.62
C LYS A 652 -43.53 9.21 16.53
N TYR A 653 -42.69 9.64 17.48
CA TYR A 653 -43.12 10.47 18.62
C TYR A 653 -42.35 11.80 18.76
N SER A 654 -42.70 12.81 17.96
CA SER A 654 -42.91 14.22 18.35
C SER A 654 -43.32 15.00 17.09
N SER A 655 -43.98 16.13 17.27
CA SER A 655 -44.34 17.07 16.20
C SER A 655 -43.13 17.72 15.49
N ASP A 656 -41.89 17.38 15.85
CA ASP A 656 -40.75 18.21 15.44
C ASP A 656 -39.50 17.51 14.86
N ILE A 657 -39.20 16.21 15.06
CA ILE A 657 -37.90 15.68 14.58
C ILE A 657 -37.91 14.17 14.24
N GLY A 658 -37.53 13.81 13.00
CA GLY A 658 -37.45 12.43 12.47
C GLY A 658 -36.07 11.99 11.92
N THR A 659 -35.95 10.69 11.60
CA THR A 659 -34.80 10.09 10.88
C THR A 659 -35.05 10.17 9.38
N PHE A 660 -34.09 10.73 8.65
CA PHE A 660 -34.15 10.92 7.22
C PHE A 660 -33.20 9.96 6.50
N ILE A 661 -33.74 9.12 5.63
CA ILE A 661 -32.99 8.03 4.98
C ILE A 661 -33.15 8.14 3.46
N GLY A 662 -32.05 8.04 2.73
CA GLY A 662 -32.05 7.92 1.28
C GLY A 662 -31.06 6.85 0.81
N LEU A 663 -31.34 6.23 -0.34
CA LEU A 663 -30.44 5.22 -0.91
C LEU A 663 -29.16 5.82 -1.49
N LEU A 664 -29.20 7.10 -1.91
CA LEU A 664 -28.04 7.83 -2.42
C LEU A 664 -27.60 8.93 -1.46
N CYS A 665 -28.51 9.83 -1.08
CA CYS A 665 -28.23 10.99 -0.24
C CYS A 665 -29.26 11.17 0.88
N GLY A 666 -28.83 11.58 2.08
CA GLY A 666 -29.72 12.05 3.14
C GLY A 666 -30.34 13.43 2.80
N PRO A 667 -31.67 13.63 2.96
CA PRO A 667 -32.37 14.86 2.57
C PRO A 667 -32.22 15.97 3.63
N ARG A 668 -32.24 17.26 3.28
CA ARG A 668 -32.17 18.37 4.28
C ARG A 668 -33.56 18.81 4.75
N TYR A 669 -33.69 19.09 6.05
CA TYR A 669 -34.88 19.72 6.64
C TYR A 669 -34.66 21.23 6.83
N TYR A 670 -35.61 22.06 6.38
CA TYR A 670 -35.69 23.50 6.68
C TYR A 670 -36.78 23.75 7.73
N HIS A 671 -36.43 24.39 8.84
CA HIS A 671 -37.41 24.90 9.79
C HIS A 671 -37.68 26.36 9.43
N THR A 672 -38.90 26.67 8.96
CA THR A 672 -39.31 28.03 8.60
C THR A 672 -39.56 28.87 9.85
N GLY A 673 -38.56 29.66 10.26
CA GLY A 673 -38.69 30.67 11.32
C GLY A 673 -38.13 32.05 10.97
N LEU A 674 -37.48 32.22 9.82
CA LEU A 674 -36.92 33.50 9.39
C LEU A 674 -37.23 33.71 7.90
N SER A 675 -38.01 34.77 7.63
CA SER A 675 -38.39 35.24 6.30
C SER A 675 -37.16 35.49 5.42
N GLY A 676 -37.02 34.72 4.35
CA GLY A 676 -36.00 34.92 3.34
C GLY A 676 -35.99 33.78 2.32
N THR A 677 -36.52 34.05 1.14
CA THR A 677 -36.63 33.15 -0.01
C THR A 677 -35.26 32.62 -0.49
N SER A 678 -35.12 31.30 -0.60
CA SER A 678 -34.21 30.62 -1.56
C SER A 678 -34.49 29.11 -1.57
N THR A 679 -35.22 28.65 -2.58
CA THR A 679 -35.45 27.24 -2.94
C THR A 679 -34.49 26.85 -4.05
N THR A 680 -33.30 26.34 -3.71
CA THR A 680 -32.43 25.68 -4.68
C THR A 680 -32.39 24.17 -4.40
N PRO A 681 -32.61 23.30 -5.40
CA PRO A 681 -32.37 21.88 -5.24
C PRO A 681 -30.89 21.66 -4.91
N MET A 682 -30.63 20.98 -3.80
CA MET A 682 -29.26 20.76 -3.30
C MET A 682 -28.50 19.71 -4.09
N ILE A 683 -29.18 18.92 -4.91
CA ILE A 683 -28.56 18.16 -5.98
C ILE A 683 -29.03 18.77 -7.28
N SER A 684 -28.10 19.38 -8.02
CA SER A 684 -28.43 20.07 -9.26
C SER A 684 -28.72 19.08 -10.40
N THR A 685 -28.01 17.95 -10.43
CA THR A 685 -28.19 16.83 -11.35
C THR A 685 -27.76 15.51 -10.69
N ALA A 686 -28.40 14.41 -11.09
CA ALA A 686 -28.01 13.05 -10.74
C ALA A 686 -27.95 12.21 -12.03
N ASP A 687 -26.75 11.88 -12.48
CA ASP A 687 -26.52 11.21 -13.77
C ASP A 687 -25.80 9.86 -13.58
N HIS A 688 -26.24 8.81 -14.27
CA HIS A 688 -25.59 7.48 -14.27
C HIS A 688 -25.35 6.88 -12.87
N CYS A 689 -26.21 7.20 -11.89
CA CYS A 689 -26.11 6.63 -10.54
C CYS A 689 -26.87 5.30 -10.44
N TYR A 690 -26.34 4.35 -9.66
CA TYR A 690 -26.86 2.98 -9.54
C TYR A 690 -27.21 2.61 -8.08
N ILE A 691 -28.32 1.93 -7.85
CA ILE A 691 -28.78 1.56 -6.50
C ILE A 691 -29.29 0.11 -6.51
N LYS A 692 -28.71 -0.73 -5.65
CA LYS A 692 -29.08 -2.14 -5.43
C LYS A 692 -29.36 -2.50 -3.96
N GLY A 693 -28.87 -1.69 -3.02
CA GLY A 693 -29.10 -1.91 -1.58
C GLY A 693 -30.55 -1.69 -1.16
N THR A 694 -30.91 -2.23 0.01
CA THR A 694 -32.25 -2.06 0.61
C THR A 694 -32.26 -1.02 1.72
N ILE A 695 -33.39 -0.34 1.94
CA ILE A 695 -33.65 0.41 3.17
C ILE A 695 -34.50 -0.45 4.10
N LYS A 696 -34.01 -0.67 5.32
CA LYS A 696 -34.78 -1.30 6.40
C LYS A 696 -35.03 -0.32 7.53
N ARG A 697 -36.30 -0.15 7.89
CA ARG A 697 -36.72 0.69 9.02
C ARG A 697 -37.34 -0.16 10.11
N TYR A 698 -36.88 0.00 11.35
CA TYR A 698 -37.45 -0.68 12.51
C TYR A 698 -38.04 0.32 13.50
N LYS A 699 -39.18 -0.02 14.10
CA LYS A 699 -39.82 0.80 15.14
C LYS A 699 -39.10 0.54 16.45
N VAL A 700 -38.87 1.59 17.23
CA VAL A 700 -38.40 1.46 18.61
C VAL A 700 -39.52 1.98 19.53
N ASP A 701 -40.00 1.14 20.44
CA ASP A 701 -41.01 1.52 21.44
C ASP A 701 -40.38 2.33 22.59
N LYS A 702 -41.20 2.91 23.49
CA LYS A 702 -40.71 3.75 24.61
C LYS A 702 -39.80 2.99 25.59
N SER A 703 -39.85 1.66 25.60
CA SER A 703 -39.05 0.82 26.49
C SER A 703 -37.74 0.33 25.85
N GLY A 704 -37.55 0.53 24.55
CA GLY A 704 -36.36 0.11 23.79
C GLY A 704 -36.32 -1.39 23.49
N ASN A 705 -37.44 -2.11 23.61
CA ASN A 705 -37.47 -3.57 23.63
C ASN A 705 -38.22 -4.23 22.45
N ASP A 706 -39.04 -3.51 21.70
CA ASP A 706 -39.78 -4.09 20.56
C ASP A 706 -39.23 -3.61 19.21
N GLU A 707 -38.45 -4.47 18.54
CA GLU A 707 -38.04 -4.32 17.14
C GLU A 707 -39.12 -4.93 16.23
N VAL A 708 -40.02 -4.11 15.71
CA VAL A 708 -40.90 -4.53 14.60
C VAL A 708 -40.40 -3.81 13.34
N GLU A 709 -39.97 -4.58 12.34
CA GLU A 709 -39.68 -4.05 11.00
C GLU A 709 -40.93 -3.36 10.47
N VAL A 710 -40.82 -2.05 10.21
CA VAL A 710 -41.94 -1.19 9.84
C VAL A 710 -42.16 -1.24 8.34
N ASP A 711 -41.06 -1.30 7.58
CA ASP A 711 -41.07 -1.17 6.14
C ASP A 711 -39.73 -1.63 5.54
N THR A 712 -39.79 -2.52 4.56
CA THR A 712 -38.68 -2.83 3.65
C THR A 712 -38.99 -2.10 2.34
N LEU A 713 -38.29 -0.98 2.09
CA LEU A 713 -38.48 -0.24 0.85
C LEU A 713 -37.57 -0.83 -0.22
N ASP A 714 -38.11 -1.76 -1.01
CA ASP A 714 -37.43 -2.37 -2.17
C ASP A 714 -37.55 -1.51 -3.45
N LYS A 715 -38.18 -0.33 -3.37
CA LYS A 715 -38.37 0.59 -4.51
C LYS A 715 -37.36 1.74 -4.47
N LEU A 716 -36.94 2.18 -5.66
CA LEU A 716 -35.93 3.21 -5.91
C LEU A 716 -36.35 4.59 -5.35
N TYR A 717 -36.14 4.83 -4.05
CA TYR A 717 -36.25 6.18 -3.46
C TYR A 717 -34.88 6.86 -3.51
N MET A 718 -34.61 7.55 -4.62
CA MET A 718 -33.46 8.46 -4.70
C MET A 718 -33.58 9.60 -3.69
N PHE A 719 -34.82 9.98 -3.34
CA PHE A 719 -35.14 11.05 -2.41
C PHE A 719 -36.39 10.67 -1.60
N ALA A 720 -36.26 10.57 -0.28
CA ALA A 720 -37.41 10.68 0.60
C ALA A 720 -37.58 12.15 0.98
N PHE A 721 -38.37 12.91 0.23
CA PHE A 721 -38.82 14.23 0.70
C PHE A 721 -39.88 13.99 1.79
N GLY A 722 -39.50 14.22 3.05
CA GLY A 722 -40.46 14.38 4.13
C GLY A 722 -41.01 15.79 4.11
N GLU A 723 -41.94 16.10 3.21
CA GLU A 723 -42.85 17.24 3.40
C GLU A 723 -44.10 16.74 4.09
N GLN A 724 -44.23 16.99 5.40
CA GLN A 724 -45.47 17.43 6.04
C GLN A 724 -45.29 17.50 7.56
N ASP A 725 -45.73 18.61 8.16
CA ASP A 725 -45.98 18.77 9.60
C ASP A 725 -47.08 17.81 10.14
N SER A 726 -47.62 16.93 9.29
CA SER A 726 -48.59 15.89 9.63
C SER A 726 -48.66 14.85 8.51
N TYR A 727 -47.92 13.75 8.62
CA TYR A 727 -48.06 12.62 7.68
C TYR A 727 -49.38 11.88 7.96
N ASP A 728 -50.39 12.20 7.17
CA ASP A 728 -51.56 11.35 6.88
C ASP A 728 -51.08 10.26 5.91
N GLY A 729 -51.28 8.98 6.25
CA GLY A 729 -50.61 7.82 5.68
C GLY A 729 -50.85 7.50 4.20
N ASP A 730 -51.40 8.40 3.38
CA ASP A 730 -51.92 8.10 2.04
C ASP A 730 -51.31 8.92 0.87
N THR A 731 -50.26 9.73 1.08
CA THR A 731 -49.61 10.48 -0.03
C THR A 731 -48.19 10.00 -0.36
N GLU A 732 -47.98 9.57 -1.61
CA GLU A 732 -46.68 9.18 -2.16
C GLU A 732 -45.71 10.38 -2.22
N PRO A 733 -44.44 10.22 -1.81
CA PRO A 733 -43.43 11.26 -1.96
C PRO A 733 -43.20 11.60 -3.44
N SER A 734 -43.19 12.88 -3.77
CA SER A 734 -43.22 13.42 -5.13
C SER A 734 -41.96 13.09 -5.96
N LYS A 735 -42.19 12.71 -7.23
CA LYS A 735 -41.18 12.38 -8.24
C LYS A 735 -40.39 13.62 -8.69
N TYR A 736 -39.14 13.76 -8.25
CA TYR A 736 -38.11 14.56 -8.92
C TYR A 736 -36.94 13.65 -9.28
N ILE A 737 -37.04 12.92 -10.40
CA ILE A 737 -35.95 12.13 -10.99
C ILE A 737 -36.07 12.27 -12.51
N THR A 738 -34.99 12.69 -13.18
CA THR A 738 -34.95 12.73 -14.65
C THR A 738 -34.04 11.68 -15.30
N ASN A 739 -33.10 10.98 -14.64
CA ASN A 739 -32.18 10.03 -15.32
C ASN A 739 -31.49 8.95 -14.43
N CYS A 740 -32.20 8.23 -13.56
CA CYS A 740 -31.60 7.05 -12.89
C CYS A 740 -32.25 5.75 -13.36
N SER A 741 -31.41 4.81 -13.81
CA SER A 741 -31.83 3.48 -14.27
C SER A 741 -31.67 2.44 -13.17
N ALA A 742 -32.66 1.57 -13.02
CA ALA A 742 -32.64 0.43 -12.09
C ALA A 742 -32.10 -0.85 -12.76
N THR A 743 -31.29 -0.75 -13.81
CA THR A 743 -30.89 -1.89 -14.66
C THR A 743 -29.49 -2.43 -14.35
N ASP A 744 -29.37 -3.75 -14.54
CA ASP A 744 -28.25 -4.68 -14.29
C ASP A 744 -26.81 -4.13 -14.48
N PRO A 745 -25.82 -4.45 -13.61
CA PRO A 745 -24.44 -3.94 -13.68
C PRO A 745 -23.60 -4.50 -14.85
N THR A 746 -24.13 -5.43 -15.64
CA THR A 746 -23.38 -6.07 -16.74
C THR A 746 -23.18 -5.19 -17.97
N VAL A 747 -23.63 -3.93 -17.92
CA VAL A 747 -23.39 -2.90 -18.95
C VAL A 747 -22.63 -1.71 -18.35
N ALA A 748 -21.64 -1.99 -17.49
CA ALA A 748 -20.58 -1.03 -17.26
C ALA A 748 -19.80 -0.88 -18.57
N GLN A 749 -19.98 0.23 -19.28
CA GLN A 749 -19.07 0.59 -20.36
C GLN A 749 -17.67 0.69 -19.76
N GLU A 750 -16.72 0.01 -20.40
CA GLU A 750 -15.30 0.16 -20.14
C GLU A 750 -14.93 1.66 -20.08
N PRO A 751 -14.01 2.07 -19.18
CA PRO A 751 -13.51 3.44 -19.19
C PRO A 751 -12.99 3.74 -20.60
N SER A 752 -13.54 4.76 -21.24
CA SER A 752 -13.08 5.22 -22.54
C SER A 752 -11.60 5.59 -22.44
N THR A 753 -10.75 4.77 -23.05
CA THR A 753 -9.39 5.13 -23.43
C THR A 753 -9.48 6.20 -24.52
N GLU A 754 -9.49 7.47 -24.13
CA GLU A 754 -9.09 8.57 -25.01
C GLU A 754 -8.05 9.42 -24.26
N GLU A 755 -6.80 9.20 -24.72
CA GLU A 755 -5.50 9.90 -24.55
C GLU A 755 -5.23 10.82 -23.35
#